data_AF-W7TCL6-F1
#
_entry.id   AF-W7TCL6-F1
#
_cell.length_a   1.000
_cell.length_b   1.000
_cell.length_c   1.000
_cell.angle_alpha   90.00
_cell.angle_beta   90.00
_cell.angle_gamma   90.00
#
_symmetry.space_group_name_H-M   'P 1'
#
loop_
_entity.id
_entity.type
_entity.pdbx_description
1 polymer ?
#
loop_
_entity_poly.entity_id
_entity_poly.type
_entity_poly.pdbx_seq_one_letter_code
_entity_poly.pdbx_strand_id
1 'polypeptide(L)'
;MARHLVAANDVTAAWAAPVLVEAADLAQLDHDGEAAARFLETALELTTGERERAAILAKLADAEWSVNPGAAARHLDRLIAAARDSTLDRSRWPVLLRQLLWHSRNQDAADLMRLLRADPGPAEGAVRDLDAWLAYTHPTLVRRRTGATTGPQPADASNTDPWLRSTAVLAGALARGQDDETVARAEDVLRDLRLSRDTAWTDEAVLLALLAFVYADRNDKAVEWHDRLLADLAGRPDVVRRALLATVRAEIAVRDGDLAAGLRHATTALRHLPARSWGVAVGLPLGSLILAATRMGRYEEAAKYLTYSIPEGMFTSRYGLGYLWARGQYHLATNHAHAALADFRSCGELMRDWGLDIAGLAPWRTSAAEAWLRLGNSDQARLLIFDQLARPGVDGTRIRGTGLWLLALASPPSRRMSLCTEALELLERSGDRFGQARVLADLGQACNAAQQKRRARLLLRQALHVANMCGAQPLATELFAVSGEAAEDTVSPDLRPAGIEPGGRDRLTVQFGASGRVARGHGLHQPRDRRPALRHAKHRGTAPDPRVPQARREAPQGPSGRSAHRVDQDRMRGTTVVSDVLALNDTEAPDLDPAMPEPMRLRLAEALGRPAAQQPDWPDPAAVADVRRTLGNLPPITTPAEIDLLHDRLAQVARGEAFLLQGGDCAETFAENTESHIRGNIRTLLQMAVVLTYAASLPVVKVGRIAGQYAKPRSNTIDSLGLPVYRGDIVNSLFPTPAARVPDPKRLVQAHSVSAATMNLVRAATGQAGIADLRQVHDWNQDFVRMTPARARYEALATEIDRAMRFMAVCGVDHGSLHGTEIFASHEALLLDYERPMLRVSDGRLYCLSTHMPWIGERTRQPDGAHMALAEMLANPIGLKIGPSTTPAQAVEYVERLDPDNRPGRLTLISRMGHGRVREVLAPIVEAVTASGHLVIWQCDPMHGNTYESAGGYKTRHFDRIVDEVAGFFAVHAELGTHPGGLHVELTGEDVTECLGGAQDISDAGLAERYETACDPRLNTQQSLELAFTVAEMLRAV
;
A
#
# COMPACT_ATOMS: atom_id res chain seq x y z
N MET A 1 -55.86 -21.74 -1.53
CA MET A 1 -55.70 -22.06 -2.96
C MET A 1 -54.24 -22.32 -3.31
N ALA A 2 -53.38 -21.31 -3.47
CA ALA A 2 -51.98 -21.44 -3.92
C ALA A 2 -51.16 -22.61 -3.31
N ARG A 3 -51.19 -22.80 -1.98
CA ARG A 3 -50.51 -23.94 -1.30
C ARG A 3 -50.91 -25.33 -1.83
N HIS A 4 -52.13 -25.51 -2.33
CA HIS A 4 -52.58 -26.76 -2.96
C HIS A 4 -52.16 -26.88 -4.43
N LEU A 5 -51.95 -25.77 -5.14
CA LEU A 5 -51.45 -25.79 -6.52
C LEU A 5 -49.98 -26.24 -6.55
N VAL A 6 -49.15 -25.68 -5.66
CA VAL A 6 -47.75 -26.14 -5.47
C VAL A 6 -47.71 -27.62 -5.06
N ALA A 7 -48.58 -28.04 -4.13
CA ALA A 7 -48.63 -29.43 -3.67
C ALA A 7 -49.22 -30.42 -4.70
N ALA A 8 -49.88 -29.95 -5.77
CA ALA A 8 -50.44 -30.80 -6.81
C ALA A 8 -49.38 -31.22 -7.86
N ASN A 9 -48.39 -30.38 -8.12
CA ASN A 9 -47.26 -30.62 -9.05
C ASN A 9 -47.63 -30.95 -10.52
N ASP A 10 -48.91 -30.90 -10.87
CA ASP A 10 -49.45 -30.99 -12.24
C ASP A 10 -50.68 -30.08 -12.35
N VAL A 11 -50.50 -28.88 -12.93
CA VAL A 11 -51.51 -27.83 -13.02
C VAL A 11 -51.42 -27.14 -14.37
N THR A 12 -52.31 -27.47 -15.31
CA THR A 12 -52.29 -26.96 -16.69
C THR A 12 -53.21 -25.75 -16.94
N ALA A 13 -53.83 -25.21 -15.89
CA ALA A 13 -54.84 -24.15 -16.02
C ALA A 13 -54.23 -22.74 -16.04
N ALA A 14 -54.51 -21.96 -17.10
CA ALA A 14 -53.91 -20.64 -17.34
C ALA A 14 -54.12 -19.59 -16.22
N TRP A 15 -55.15 -19.75 -15.37
CA TRP A 15 -55.39 -18.86 -14.22
C TRP A 15 -54.46 -19.13 -13.03
N ALA A 16 -53.76 -20.26 -13.00
CA ALA A 16 -52.96 -20.68 -11.85
C ALA A 16 -51.72 -19.80 -11.63
N ALA A 17 -51.01 -19.39 -12.70
CA ALA A 17 -49.81 -18.56 -12.57
C ALA A 17 -50.11 -17.15 -11.99
N PRO A 18 -51.13 -16.39 -12.45
CA PRO A 18 -51.55 -15.15 -11.80
C PRO A 18 -51.89 -15.32 -10.31
N VAL A 19 -52.63 -16.38 -9.95
CA VAL A 19 -52.99 -16.69 -8.55
C VAL A 19 -51.77 -17.02 -7.69
N LEU A 20 -50.74 -17.65 -8.25
CA LEU A 20 -49.48 -17.91 -7.56
C LEU A 20 -48.66 -16.62 -7.37
N VAL A 21 -48.64 -15.73 -8.35
CA VAL A 21 -47.97 -14.42 -8.24
C VAL A 21 -48.65 -13.51 -7.21
N GLU A 22 -49.99 -13.47 -7.19
CA GLU A 22 -50.75 -12.73 -6.16
C GLU A 22 -50.50 -13.31 -4.75
N ALA A 23 -50.50 -14.64 -4.62
CA ALA A 23 -50.19 -15.30 -3.35
C ALA A 23 -48.74 -15.07 -2.89
N ALA A 24 -47.80 -14.89 -3.83
CA ALA A 24 -46.43 -14.52 -3.53
C ALA A 24 -46.29 -13.07 -3.06
N ASP A 25 -47.02 -12.13 -3.67
CA ASP A 25 -47.01 -10.73 -3.25
C ASP A 25 -47.64 -10.55 -1.85
N LEU A 26 -48.67 -11.33 -1.53
CA LEU A 26 -49.22 -11.41 -0.17
C LEU A 26 -48.21 -12.03 0.81
N ALA A 27 -47.58 -13.15 0.45
CA ALA A 27 -46.56 -13.78 1.30
C ALA A 27 -45.36 -12.85 1.56
N GLN A 28 -44.96 -12.05 0.57
CA GLN A 28 -43.86 -11.08 0.72
C GLN A 28 -44.25 -9.92 1.66
N LEU A 29 -45.52 -9.49 1.67
CA LEU A 29 -46.05 -8.50 2.64
C LEU A 29 -46.12 -9.07 4.07
N ASP A 30 -46.42 -10.37 4.21
CA ASP A 30 -46.36 -11.11 5.49
C ASP A 30 -44.92 -11.50 5.90
N HIS A 31 -43.90 -11.12 5.11
CA HIS A 31 -42.48 -11.48 5.25
C HIS A 31 -42.17 -13.00 5.14
N ASP A 32 -43.07 -13.84 4.61
CA ASP A 32 -42.84 -15.26 4.30
C ASP A 32 -42.17 -15.41 2.91
N GLY A 33 -40.91 -14.96 2.83
CA GLY A 33 -40.10 -15.01 1.61
C GLY A 33 -39.89 -16.42 1.05
N GLU A 34 -39.92 -17.46 1.91
CA GLU A 34 -39.89 -18.84 1.44
C GLU A 34 -41.18 -19.25 0.72
N ALA A 35 -42.36 -18.89 1.24
CA ALA A 35 -43.61 -19.17 0.54
C ALA A 35 -43.71 -18.36 -0.75
N ALA A 36 -43.30 -17.08 -0.73
CA ALA A 36 -43.22 -16.26 -1.94
C ALA A 36 -42.34 -16.92 -3.01
N ALA A 37 -41.11 -17.34 -2.65
CA ALA A 37 -40.22 -18.05 -3.57
C ALA A 37 -40.85 -19.34 -4.11
N ARG A 38 -41.41 -20.21 -3.26
CA ARG A 38 -42.08 -21.46 -3.70
C ARG A 38 -43.25 -21.21 -4.64
N PHE A 39 -44.07 -20.17 -4.41
CA PHE A 39 -45.16 -19.82 -5.33
C PHE A 39 -44.62 -19.28 -6.67
N LEU A 40 -43.53 -18.52 -6.65
CA LEU A 40 -42.92 -17.92 -7.84
C LEU A 40 -42.13 -18.92 -8.68
N GLU A 41 -41.49 -19.93 -8.08
CA GLU A 41 -40.89 -21.07 -8.80
C GLU A 41 -41.98 -21.80 -9.62
N THR A 42 -43.09 -22.21 -8.99
CA THR A 42 -44.20 -22.85 -9.70
C THR A 42 -44.84 -21.93 -10.74
N ALA A 43 -45.01 -20.62 -10.45
CA ALA A 43 -45.53 -19.67 -11.43
C ALA A 43 -44.61 -19.54 -12.66
N LEU A 44 -43.29 -19.59 -12.47
CA LEU A 44 -42.29 -19.52 -13.54
C LEU A 44 -42.25 -20.78 -14.41
N GLU A 45 -42.63 -21.94 -13.88
CA GLU A 45 -42.79 -23.17 -14.68
C GLU A 45 -44.04 -23.12 -15.55
N LEU A 46 -45.15 -22.60 -15.02
CA LEU A 46 -46.45 -22.53 -15.72
C LEU A 46 -46.55 -21.40 -16.76
N THR A 47 -45.72 -20.36 -16.68
CA THR A 47 -45.80 -19.17 -17.54
C THR A 47 -44.96 -19.32 -18.81
N THR A 48 -45.54 -19.16 -20.00
CA THR A 48 -44.81 -19.31 -21.27
C THR A 48 -44.31 -18.00 -21.88
N GLY A 49 -44.95 -16.86 -21.63
CA GLY A 49 -44.59 -15.56 -22.23
C GLY A 49 -43.30 -14.97 -21.67
N GLU A 50 -42.34 -14.59 -22.53
CA GLU A 50 -40.98 -14.19 -22.12
C GLU A 50 -40.94 -13.00 -21.14
N ARG A 51 -41.72 -11.94 -21.39
CA ARG A 51 -41.81 -10.77 -20.50
C ARG A 51 -42.40 -11.11 -19.13
N GLU A 52 -43.41 -11.99 -19.10
CA GLU A 52 -44.04 -12.44 -17.87
C GLU A 52 -43.08 -13.35 -17.08
N ARG A 53 -42.37 -14.26 -17.77
CA ARG A 53 -41.28 -15.07 -17.20
C ARG A 53 -40.17 -14.19 -16.62
N ALA A 54 -39.76 -13.12 -17.29
CA ALA A 54 -38.77 -12.17 -16.78
C ALA A 54 -39.26 -11.42 -15.53
N ALA A 55 -40.53 -10.98 -15.50
CA ALA A 55 -41.12 -10.31 -14.35
C ALA A 55 -41.28 -11.25 -13.13
N ILE A 56 -41.68 -12.51 -13.35
CA ILE A 56 -41.77 -13.54 -12.29
C ILE A 56 -40.36 -13.91 -11.79
N LEU A 57 -39.38 -14.04 -12.68
CA LEU A 57 -37.99 -14.32 -12.32
C LEU A 57 -37.37 -13.19 -11.47
N ALA A 58 -37.69 -11.93 -11.75
CA ALA A 58 -37.25 -10.80 -10.93
C ALA A 58 -37.89 -10.85 -9.53
N LYS A 59 -39.21 -11.07 -9.44
CA LYS A 59 -39.90 -11.30 -8.15
C LYS A 59 -39.31 -12.48 -7.38
N LEU A 60 -38.94 -13.57 -8.06
CA LEU A 60 -38.34 -14.76 -7.45
C LEU A 60 -36.96 -14.45 -6.85
N ALA A 61 -36.11 -13.71 -7.57
CA ALA A 61 -34.84 -13.25 -7.05
C ALA A 61 -35.02 -12.33 -5.83
N ASP A 62 -36.01 -11.42 -5.84
CA ASP A 62 -36.35 -10.56 -4.71
C ASP A 62 -36.84 -11.35 -3.48
N ALA A 63 -37.67 -12.38 -3.69
CA ALA A 63 -38.15 -13.26 -2.62
C ALA A 63 -37.01 -14.10 -2.01
N GLU A 64 -36.20 -14.75 -2.85
CA GLU A 64 -35.01 -15.51 -2.41
C GLU A 64 -34.00 -14.63 -1.68
N TRP A 65 -33.78 -13.40 -2.14
CA TRP A 65 -32.89 -12.43 -1.50
C TRP A 65 -33.28 -12.17 -0.05
N SER A 66 -34.58 -12.07 0.25
CA SER A 66 -35.06 -11.83 1.63
C SER A 66 -34.76 -12.96 2.61
N VAL A 67 -34.61 -14.19 2.11
CA VAL A 67 -34.24 -15.39 2.89
C VAL A 67 -32.71 -15.58 2.92
N ASN A 68 -32.06 -15.48 1.76
CA ASN A 68 -30.63 -15.67 1.56
C ASN A 68 -30.20 -15.05 0.22
N PRO A 69 -29.52 -13.89 0.20
CA PRO A 69 -28.97 -13.28 -1.02
C PRO A 69 -28.15 -14.24 -1.91
N GLY A 70 -27.43 -15.19 -1.30
CA GLY A 70 -26.67 -16.21 -2.02
C GLY A 70 -27.51 -17.19 -2.86
N ALA A 71 -28.83 -17.26 -2.66
CA ALA A 71 -29.72 -18.05 -3.51
C ALA A 71 -30.09 -17.28 -4.80
N ALA A 72 -30.52 -16.02 -4.65
CA ALA A 72 -30.93 -15.13 -5.75
C ALA A 72 -29.87 -15.00 -6.86
N ALA A 73 -28.58 -15.13 -6.50
CA ALA A 73 -27.45 -15.19 -7.43
C ALA A 73 -27.66 -16.16 -8.62
N ARG A 74 -28.41 -17.26 -8.44
CA ARG A 74 -28.68 -18.28 -9.49
C ARG A 74 -29.51 -17.75 -10.67
N HIS A 75 -30.14 -16.60 -10.53
CA HIS A 75 -31.01 -16.00 -11.56
C HIS A 75 -30.36 -14.85 -12.34
N LEU A 76 -29.19 -14.36 -11.88
CA LEU A 76 -28.62 -13.10 -12.36
C LEU A 76 -28.30 -13.09 -13.86
N ASP A 77 -27.69 -14.14 -14.42
CA ASP A 77 -27.38 -14.18 -15.87
C ASP A 77 -28.64 -14.15 -16.73
N ARG A 78 -29.72 -14.79 -16.29
CA ARG A 78 -31.02 -14.77 -16.98
C ARG A 78 -31.70 -13.39 -16.89
N LEU A 79 -31.50 -12.67 -15.78
CA LEU A 79 -31.99 -11.30 -15.60
C LEU A 79 -31.14 -10.27 -16.37
N ILE A 80 -29.81 -10.46 -16.47
CA ILE A 80 -28.94 -9.65 -17.34
C ILE A 80 -29.34 -9.83 -18.82
N ALA A 81 -29.57 -11.07 -19.26
CA ALA A 81 -30.05 -11.34 -20.62
C ALA A 81 -31.39 -10.63 -20.87
N ALA A 82 -32.39 -10.85 -20.01
CA ALA A 82 -33.71 -10.22 -20.14
C ALA A 82 -33.65 -8.67 -20.11
N ALA A 83 -32.71 -8.07 -19.38
CA ALA A 83 -32.46 -6.63 -19.40
C ALA A 83 -31.84 -6.17 -20.73
N ARG A 84 -30.81 -6.86 -21.23
CA ARG A 84 -30.17 -6.57 -22.53
C ARG A 84 -31.15 -6.73 -23.70
N ASP A 85 -32.00 -7.75 -23.65
CA ASP A 85 -33.03 -8.05 -24.67
C ASP A 85 -34.30 -7.17 -24.54
N SER A 86 -34.34 -6.25 -23.57
CA SER A 86 -35.50 -5.38 -23.28
C SER A 86 -36.82 -6.14 -23.02
N THR A 87 -36.73 -7.35 -22.46
CA THR A 87 -37.87 -8.14 -21.98
C THR A 87 -38.14 -7.94 -20.48
N LEU A 88 -37.14 -7.55 -19.70
CA LEU A 88 -37.27 -7.10 -18.31
C LEU A 88 -37.53 -5.58 -18.24
N ASP A 89 -38.64 -5.19 -17.63
CA ASP A 89 -39.02 -3.79 -17.38
C ASP A 89 -37.93 -3.01 -16.63
N ARG A 90 -37.60 -1.81 -17.13
CA ARG A 90 -36.63 -0.87 -16.54
C ARG A 90 -36.96 -0.47 -15.11
N SER A 91 -38.23 -0.53 -14.69
CA SER A 91 -38.60 -0.34 -13.27
C SER A 91 -37.92 -1.31 -12.31
N ARG A 92 -37.52 -2.51 -12.79
CA ARG A 92 -36.84 -3.56 -12.00
C ARG A 92 -35.32 -3.43 -11.97
N TRP A 93 -34.74 -2.67 -12.90
CA TRP A 93 -33.28 -2.60 -13.05
C TRP A 93 -32.54 -2.06 -11.82
N PRO A 94 -33.06 -1.09 -11.02
CA PRO A 94 -32.37 -0.66 -9.80
C PRO A 94 -32.11 -1.80 -8.81
N VAL A 95 -33.08 -2.71 -8.63
CA VAL A 95 -32.93 -3.84 -7.70
C VAL A 95 -31.94 -4.87 -8.25
N LEU A 96 -32.01 -5.17 -9.54
CA LEU A 96 -31.04 -6.03 -10.24
C LEU A 96 -29.60 -5.49 -10.12
N LEU A 97 -29.40 -4.19 -10.38
CA LEU A 97 -28.10 -3.52 -10.25
C LEU A 97 -27.51 -3.72 -8.84
N ARG A 98 -28.32 -3.55 -7.79
CA ARG A 98 -27.87 -3.79 -6.42
C ARG A 98 -27.49 -5.25 -6.17
N GLN A 99 -28.29 -6.20 -6.65
CA GLN A 99 -28.00 -7.63 -6.51
C GLN A 99 -26.68 -7.99 -7.21
N LEU A 100 -26.44 -7.49 -8.42
CA LEU A 100 -25.18 -7.68 -9.15
C LEU A 100 -23.97 -7.17 -8.36
N LEU A 101 -24.06 -5.96 -7.80
CA LEU A 101 -22.98 -5.33 -7.03
C LEU A 101 -22.69 -6.08 -5.71
N TRP A 102 -23.74 -6.54 -5.01
CA TRP A 102 -23.57 -7.41 -3.85
C TRP A 102 -22.74 -8.65 -4.19
N HIS A 103 -23.03 -9.28 -5.33
CA HIS A 103 -22.30 -10.44 -5.83
C HIS A 103 -21.02 -10.11 -6.61
N SER A 104 -20.45 -8.90 -6.45
CA SER A 104 -19.19 -8.46 -7.06
C SER A 104 -19.18 -8.43 -8.61
N ARG A 105 -20.35 -8.46 -9.26
CA ARG A 105 -20.49 -8.40 -10.74
C ARG A 105 -20.45 -6.95 -11.24
N ASN A 106 -19.36 -6.27 -10.90
CA ASN A 106 -19.20 -4.83 -11.11
C ASN A 106 -19.24 -4.45 -12.60
N GLN A 107 -18.72 -5.30 -13.49
CA GLN A 107 -18.76 -5.06 -14.95
C GLN A 107 -20.18 -5.18 -15.53
N ASP A 108 -20.96 -6.19 -15.15
CA ASP A 108 -22.35 -6.33 -15.61
C ASP A 108 -23.22 -5.17 -15.09
N ALA A 109 -22.98 -4.73 -13.84
CA ALA A 109 -23.63 -3.55 -13.29
C ALA A 109 -23.23 -2.26 -14.03
N ALA A 110 -21.95 -2.09 -14.38
CA ALA A 110 -21.47 -0.98 -15.20
C ALA A 110 -22.13 -0.97 -16.60
N ASP A 111 -22.26 -2.13 -17.23
CA ASP A 111 -22.90 -2.30 -18.54
C ASP A 111 -24.39 -1.96 -18.51
N LEU A 112 -25.14 -2.49 -17.54
CA LEU A 112 -26.56 -2.19 -17.40
C LEU A 112 -26.79 -0.72 -17.02
N MET A 113 -25.96 -0.14 -16.15
CA MET A 113 -26.06 1.28 -15.81
C MET A 113 -25.72 2.18 -17.00
N ARG A 114 -24.75 1.78 -17.85
CA ARG A 114 -24.42 2.47 -19.12
C ARG A 114 -25.59 2.41 -20.11
N LEU A 115 -26.31 1.29 -20.21
CA LEU A 115 -27.53 1.20 -21.02
C LEU A 115 -28.66 2.07 -20.44
N LEU A 116 -28.85 2.05 -19.12
CA LEU A 116 -29.91 2.81 -18.44
C LEU A 116 -29.67 4.33 -18.46
N ARG A 117 -28.41 4.79 -18.40
CA ARG A 117 -28.04 6.20 -18.61
C ARG A 117 -28.22 6.66 -20.08
N ALA A 118 -28.24 5.73 -21.05
CA ALA A 118 -28.41 6.05 -22.47
C ALA A 118 -29.88 6.13 -22.91
N ASP A 119 -30.74 5.28 -22.33
CA ASP A 119 -32.20 5.33 -22.50
C ASP A 119 -32.90 5.08 -21.15
N PRO A 120 -33.06 6.12 -20.31
CA PRO A 120 -33.65 5.97 -18.98
C PRO A 120 -35.16 5.66 -19.02
N GLY A 121 -35.87 6.14 -20.05
CA GLY A 121 -37.32 6.03 -20.18
C GLY A 121 -38.06 6.36 -18.87
N PRO A 122 -38.94 5.47 -18.36
CA PRO A 122 -39.69 5.72 -17.12
C PRO A 122 -38.85 5.70 -15.83
N ALA A 123 -37.56 5.36 -15.91
CA ALA A 123 -36.67 5.21 -14.76
C ALA A 123 -35.73 6.41 -14.53
N GLU A 124 -35.92 7.54 -15.23
CA GLU A 124 -35.03 8.73 -15.15
C GLU A 124 -34.76 9.22 -13.72
N GLY A 125 -35.80 9.31 -12.87
CA GLY A 125 -35.63 9.65 -11.46
C GLY A 125 -34.80 8.63 -10.68
N ALA A 126 -34.94 7.34 -11.00
CA ALA A 126 -34.16 6.27 -10.40
C ALA A 126 -32.70 6.27 -10.87
N VAL A 127 -32.38 6.72 -12.09
CA VAL A 127 -30.99 6.84 -12.59
C VAL A 127 -30.20 7.84 -11.76
N ARG A 128 -30.75 9.03 -11.51
CA ARG A 128 -30.13 10.05 -10.65
C ARG A 128 -29.92 9.54 -9.22
N ASP A 129 -30.93 8.90 -8.67
CA ASP A 129 -30.91 8.41 -7.28
C ASP A 129 -29.94 7.20 -7.14
N LEU A 130 -29.84 6.35 -8.17
CA LEU A 130 -28.79 5.32 -8.29
C LEU A 130 -27.38 5.91 -8.40
N ASP A 131 -27.16 6.92 -9.24
CA ASP A 131 -25.83 7.54 -9.42
C ASP A 131 -25.30 8.13 -8.11
N ALA A 132 -26.18 8.73 -7.29
CA ALA A 132 -25.81 9.21 -5.94
C ALA A 132 -25.47 8.07 -4.96
N TRP A 133 -26.20 6.95 -5.00
CA TRP A 133 -25.88 5.77 -4.19
C TRP A 133 -24.58 5.06 -4.64
N LEU A 134 -24.36 4.94 -5.95
CA LEU A 134 -23.15 4.37 -6.53
C LEU A 134 -21.92 5.22 -6.20
N ALA A 135 -22.02 6.55 -6.28
CA ALA A 135 -20.93 7.47 -5.95
C ALA A 135 -20.43 7.37 -4.50
N TYR A 136 -21.24 6.80 -3.58
CA TYR A 136 -20.84 6.51 -2.21
C TYR A 136 -20.45 5.04 -1.97
N THR A 137 -21.11 4.09 -2.63
CA THR A 137 -20.94 2.64 -2.35
C THR A 137 -19.96 1.94 -3.27
N HIS A 138 -20.01 2.23 -4.57
CA HIS A 138 -19.22 1.64 -5.65
C HIS A 138 -18.69 2.75 -6.57
N PRO A 139 -17.88 3.70 -6.03
CA PRO A 139 -17.52 4.95 -6.69
C PRO A 139 -16.76 4.77 -8.01
N THR A 140 -16.08 3.63 -8.19
CA THR A 140 -15.44 3.22 -9.46
C THR A 140 -16.41 3.16 -10.65
N LEU A 141 -17.72 3.08 -10.42
CA LEU A 141 -18.77 3.03 -11.45
C LEU A 141 -19.38 4.41 -11.79
N VAL A 142 -18.91 5.48 -11.13
CA VAL A 142 -19.35 6.86 -11.33
C VAL A 142 -18.16 7.78 -11.56
N ARG A 143 -17.84 8.05 -12.83
CA ARG A 143 -16.81 9.02 -13.20
C ARG A 143 -17.24 10.42 -12.75
N ARG A 144 -16.63 10.95 -11.68
CA ARG A 144 -16.91 12.30 -11.17
C ARG A 144 -16.74 13.33 -12.29
N ARG A 145 -17.80 14.07 -12.61
CA ARG A 145 -17.68 15.36 -13.30
C ARG A 145 -17.19 16.38 -12.27
N THR A 146 -16.03 16.99 -12.53
CA THR A 146 -15.58 18.17 -11.81
C THR A 146 -16.61 19.30 -11.95
N GLY A 147 -16.92 20.00 -10.85
CA GLY A 147 -17.77 21.20 -10.85
C GLY A 147 -19.30 21.03 -10.82
N ALA A 148 -19.85 19.82 -10.70
CA ALA A 148 -21.31 19.62 -10.69
C ALA A 148 -21.98 19.91 -9.33
N THR A 149 -22.30 21.18 -9.05
CA THR A 149 -23.05 21.62 -7.84
C THR A 149 -24.57 21.39 -7.94
N THR A 150 -25.01 20.15 -7.83
CA THR A 150 -26.45 19.82 -7.72
C THR A 150 -26.95 19.94 -6.28
N GLY A 151 -27.46 21.12 -5.91
CA GLY A 151 -28.28 21.28 -4.70
C GLY A 151 -29.64 20.54 -4.82
N PRO A 152 -30.38 20.35 -3.72
CA PRO A 152 -31.68 19.69 -3.74
C PRO A 152 -32.73 20.56 -4.45
N GLN A 153 -32.95 20.31 -5.74
CA GLN A 153 -34.02 20.93 -6.50
C GLN A 153 -35.37 20.27 -6.14
N PRO A 154 -36.46 21.04 -5.91
CA PRO A 154 -37.77 20.48 -5.59
C PRO A 154 -38.22 19.47 -6.66
N ALA A 155 -38.79 18.35 -6.20
CA ALA A 155 -39.13 17.25 -7.09
C ALA A 155 -40.35 17.56 -7.96
N ASP A 156 -40.21 17.34 -9.26
CA ASP A 156 -41.36 16.93 -10.08
C ASP A 156 -41.72 15.47 -9.73
N ALA A 157 -42.98 15.08 -9.93
CA ALA A 157 -43.58 13.89 -9.34
C ALA A 157 -43.21 12.57 -10.05
N SER A 158 -41.91 12.26 -10.17
CA SER A 158 -41.40 11.11 -10.89
C SER A 158 -41.58 9.77 -10.16
N ASN A 159 -41.81 8.71 -10.95
CA ASN A 159 -42.24 7.36 -10.56
C ASN A 159 -41.12 6.50 -9.91
N THR A 160 -40.44 7.04 -8.89
CA THR A 160 -39.25 6.44 -8.24
C THR A 160 -39.60 5.80 -6.90
N ASP A 161 -38.94 4.69 -6.53
CA ASP A 161 -39.05 4.08 -5.20
C ASP A 161 -38.63 5.10 -4.10
N PRO A 162 -39.50 5.41 -3.12
CA PRO A 162 -39.18 6.33 -2.03
C PRO A 162 -37.94 5.93 -1.22
N TRP A 163 -37.68 4.64 -1.03
CA TRP A 163 -36.53 4.16 -0.28
C TRP A 163 -35.22 4.25 -1.07
N LEU A 164 -35.26 4.10 -2.39
CA LEU A 164 -34.12 4.44 -3.25
C LEU A 164 -33.78 5.93 -3.14
N ARG A 165 -34.79 6.81 -3.13
CA ARG A 165 -34.59 8.25 -2.95
C ARG A 165 -34.00 8.59 -1.57
N SER A 166 -34.50 7.99 -0.50
CA SER A 166 -33.93 8.15 0.86
C SER A 166 -32.50 7.62 0.94
N THR A 167 -32.21 6.46 0.32
CA THR A 167 -30.85 5.91 0.19
C THR A 167 -29.92 6.88 -0.53
N ALA A 168 -30.37 7.46 -1.65
CA ALA A 168 -29.60 8.42 -2.45
C ALA A 168 -29.29 9.72 -1.69
N VAL A 169 -30.28 10.26 -0.96
CA VAL A 169 -30.11 11.45 -0.13
C VAL A 169 -29.11 11.20 0.99
N LEU A 170 -29.21 10.06 1.69
CA LEU A 170 -28.27 9.70 2.76
C LEU A 170 -26.86 9.40 2.23
N ALA A 171 -26.75 8.69 1.11
CA ALA A 171 -25.47 8.42 0.44
C ALA A 171 -24.76 9.72 0.02
N GLY A 172 -25.49 10.64 -0.62
CA GLY A 172 -24.95 11.93 -1.03
C GLY A 172 -24.60 12.84 0.15
N ALA A 173 -25.29 12.71 1.29
CA ALA A 173 -24.97 13.42 2.52
C ALA A 173 -23.70 12.87 3.19
N LEU A 174 -23.64 11.55 3.42
CA LEU A 174 -22.46 10.84 3.93
C LEU A 174 -21.21 11.10 3.08
N ALA A 175 -21.35 11.16 1.75
CA ALA A 175 -20.27 11.46 0.81
C ALA A 175 -19.69 12.89 0.92
N ARG A 176 -20.38 13.82 1.61
CA ARG A 176 -19.88 15.19 1.86
C ARG A 176 -19.23 15.38 3.22
N GLY A 177 -19.49 14.50 4.19
CA GLY A 177 -18.86 14.53 5.51
C GLY A 177 -19.84 14.44 6.67
N GLN A 178 -19.50 15.09 7.79
CA GLN A 178 -20.27 15.08 9.03
C GLN A 178 -20.86 16.47 9.28
N ASP A 179 -22.18 16.59 9.19
CA ASP A 179 -22.95 17.76 9.62
C ASP A 179 -24.23 17.34 10.35
N ASP A 180 -24.80 18.25 11.15
CA ASP A 180 -26.04 17.96 11.88
C ASP A 180 -27.27 17.86 10.93
N GLU A 181 -27.16 18.35 9.69
CA GLU A 181 -28.20 18.19 8.66
C GLU A 181 -28.32 16.73 8.21
N THR A 182 -27.19 16.02 8.07
CA THR A 182 -27.12 14.59 7.77
C THR A 182 -27.69 13.75 8.91
N VAL A 183 -27.43 14.15 10.16
CA VAL A 183 -28.02 13.52 11.35
C VAL A 183 -29.53 13.74 11.41
N ALA A 184 -30.03 14.94 11.08
CA ALA A 184 -31.46 15.23 11.03
C ALA A 184 -32.17 14.39 9.94
N ARG A 185 -31.63 14.37 8.71
CA ARG A 185 -32.14 13.54 7.61
C ARG A 185 -32.20 12.05 7.97
N ALA A 186 -31.18 11.54 8.65
CA ALA A 186 -31.16 10.15 9.13
C ALA A 186 -32.25 9.87 10.16
N GLU A 187 -32.57 10.83 11.05
CA GLU A 187 -33.66 10.67 12.00
C GLU A 187 -35.03 10.68 11.33
N ASP A 188 -35.24 11.52 10.32
CA ASP A 188 -36.50 11.57 9.57
C ASP A 188 -36.75 10.30 8.75
N VAL A 189 -35.74 9.79 8.04
CA VAL A 189 -35.84 8.52 7.30
C VAL A 189 -36.20 7.32 8.20
N LEU A 190 -35.74 7.31 9.46
CA LEU A 190 -36.10 6.27 10.43
C LEU A 190 -37.48 6.48 11.09
N ARG A 191 -38.03 7.70 11.09
CA ARG A 191 -39.42 7.96 11.50
C ARG A 191 -40.41 7.47 10.43
N ASP A 192 -40.14 7.80 9.15
CA ASP A 192 -41.01 7.46 8.00
C ASP A 192 -41.12 5.96 7.73
N LEU A 193 -40.16 5.16 8.22
CA LEU A 193 -40.18 3.69 8.17
C LEU A 193 -41.45 3.08 8.76
N ARG A 194 -41.99 3.66 9.83
CA ARG A 194 -43.20 3.16 10.49
C ARG A 194 -44.51 3.58 9.79
N LEU A 195 -44.42 4.41 8.77
CA LEU A 195 -45.57 4.97 8.03
C LEU A 195 -45.64 4.46 6.57
N SER A 196 -44.57 3.85 6.08
CA SER A 196 -44.38 3.44 4.69
C SER A 196 -44.41 1.92 4.53
N ARG A 197 -44.52 1.42 3.30
CA ARG A 197 -44.30 0.00 3.00
C ARG A 197 -42.81 -0.29 2.84
N ASP A 198 -42.37 -1.46 3.31
CA ASP A 198 -41.07 -2.01 2.96
C ASP A 198 -40.97 -2.21 1.43
N THR A 199 -39.81 -1.88 0.86
CA THR A 199 -39.41 -2.26 -0.51
C THR A 199 -38.05 -2.93 -0.45
N ALA A 200 -37.52 -3.35 -1.61
CA ALA A 200 -36.16 -3.88 -1.68
C ALA A 200 -35.13 -2.92 -1.04
N TRP A 201 -35.29 -1.61 -1.20
CA TRP A 201 -34.31 -0.57 -0.82
C TRP A 201 -34.31 -0.18 0.66
N THR A 202 -35.33 -0.54 1.43
CA THR A 202 -35.50 -0.15 2.85
C THR A 202 -34.28 -0.49 3.71
N ASP A 203 -33.65 -1.64 3.49
CA ASP A 203 -32.51 -2.10 4.31
C ASP A 203 -31.24 -1.25 4.13
N GLU A 204 -30.96 -0.78 2.92
CA GLU A 204 -29.80 0.10 2.65
C GLU A 204 -30.08 1.51 3.19
N ALA A 205 -31.33 2.00 3.08
CA ALA A 205 -31.73 3.27 3.71
C ALA A 205 -31.55 3.24 5.23
N VAL A 206 -32.00 2.17 5.90
CA VAL A 206 -31.81 1.96 7.35
C VAL A 206 -30.33 1.84 7.71
N LEU A 207 -29.53 1.10 6.93
CA LEU A 207 -28.09 0.99 7.13
C LEU A 207 -27.38 2.36 7.05
N LEU A 208 -27.67 3.15 6.01
CA LEU A 208 -27.05 4.47 5.83
C LEU A 208 -27.51 5.47 6.91
N ALA A 209 -28.78 5.43 7.32
CA ALA A 209 -29.30 6.29 8.39
C ALA A 209 -28.61 5.97 9.73
N LEU A 210 -28.45 4.69 10.09
CA LEU A 210 -27.73 4.32 11.30
C LEU A 210 -26.24 4.71 11.23
N LEU A 211 -25.57 4.48 10.09
CA LEU A 211 -24.17 4.86 9.91
C LEU A 211 -23.95 6.39 10.00
N ALA A 212 -24.92 7.22 9.62
CA ALA A 212 -24.84 8.67 9.82
C ALA A 212 -24.70 9.06 11.31
N PHE A 213 -25.47 8.44 12.22
CA PHE A 213 -25.31 8.65 13.66
C PHE A 213 -23.95 8.14 14.16
N VAL A 214 -23.53 6.95 13.72
CA VAL A 214 -22.27 6.29 14.13
C VAL A 214 -21.03 7.07 13.66
N TYR A 215 -21.10 7.73 12.51
CA TYR A 215 -19.99 8.52 11.98
C TYR A 215 -19.95 9.91 12.65
N ALA A 216 -21.10 10.54 12.93
CA ALA A 216 -21.19 11.82 13.63
C ALA A 216 -21.03 11.74 15.18
N ASP A 217 -20.37 10.67 15.67
CA ASP A 217 -20.16 10.33 17.10
C ASP A 217 -21.45 10.38 17.97
N ARG A 218 -22.64 10.13 17.39
CA ARG A 218 -23.94 10.09 18.09
C ARG A 218 -24.37 8.65 18.45
N ASN A 219 -23.45 7.89 19.05
CA ASN A 219 -23.64 6.45 19.28
C ASN A 219 -24.89 6.13 20.13
N ASP A 220 -25.24 6.94 21.14
CA ASP A 220 -26.45 6.75 21.94
C ASP A 220 -27.74 6.77 21.10
N LYS A 221 -27.85 7.69 20.13
CA LYS A 221 -28.98 7.74 19.19
C LYS A 221 -28.98 6.53 18.25
N ALA A 222 -27.81 6.09 17.79
CA ALA A 222 -27.69 4.89 16.96
C ALA A 222 -28.13 3.63 17.72
N VAL A 223 -27.80 3.53 19.01
CA VAL A 223 -28.28 2.48 19.93
C VAL A 223 -29.79 2.53 20.11
N GLU A 224 -30.36 3.70 20.41
CA GLU A 224 -31.80 3.85 20.61
C GLU A 224 -32.59 3.45 19.36
N TRP A 225 -32.17 3.91 18.18
CA TRP A 225 -32.81 3.53 16.92
C TRP A 225 -32.61 2.05 16.58
N HIS A 226 -31.41 1.49 16.74
CA HIS A 226 -31.17 0.06 16.58
C HIS A 226 -32.12 -0.77 17.45
N ASP A 227 -32.27 -0.43 18.73
CA ASP A 227 -33.06 -1.23 19.68
C ASP A 227 -34.57 -1.12 19.41
N ARG A 228 -35.05 0.04 18.90
CA ARG A 228 -36.41 0.18 18.35
C ARG A 228 -36.62 -0.70 17.09
N LEU A 229 -35.69 -0.63 16.13
CA LEU A 229 -35.77 -1.40 14.87
C LEU A 229 -35.74 -2.92 15.12
N LEU A 230 -34.88 -3.38 16.03
CA LEU A 230 -34.78 -4.79 16.39
C LEU A 230 -36.05 -5.29 17.12
N ALA A 231 -36.73 -4.43 17.87
CA ALA A 231 -38.02 -4.72 18.50
C ALA A 231 -39.17 -4.78 17.48
N ASP A 232 -39.19 -3.90 16.46
CA ASP A 232 -40.21 -3.91 15.39
C ASP A 232 -40.15 -5.18 14.51
N LEU A 233 -38.99 -5.86 14.51
CA LEU A 233 -38.78 -7.18 13.92
C LEU A 233 -39.19 -8.35 14.83
N ALA A 234 -39.71 -8.14 16.04
CA ALA A 234 -40.13 -9.24 16.90
C ALA A 234 -41.17 -10.13 16.18
N GLY A 235 -40.89 -11.44 16.08
CA GLY A 235 -41.73 -12.42 15.38
C GLY A 235 -41.56 -12.51 13.86
N ARG A 236 -40.84 -11.58 13.19
CA ARG A 236 -40.64 -11.60 11.72
C ARG A 236 -39.40 -12.42 11.32
N PRO A 237 -39.43 -13.25 10.26
CA PRO A 237 -38.28 -14.05 9.81
C PRO A 237 -37.27 -13.28 8.94
N ASP A 238 -37.09 -11.98 9.21
CA ASP A 238 -36.17 -11.10 8.48
C ASP A 238 -34.71 -11.41 8.84
N VAL A 239 -33.98 -12.05 7.93
CA VAL A 239 -32.59 -12.49 8.15
C VAL A 239 -31.59 -11.38 7.82
N VAL A 240 -31.77 -10.72 6.67
CA VAL A 240 -30.82 -9.72 6.15
C VAL A 240 -30.77 -8.49 7.06
N ARG A 241 -31.93 -7.95 7.47
CA ARG A 241 -31.98 -6.76 8.33
C ARG A 241 -31.43 -7.02 9.72
N ARG A 242 -31.67 -8.22 10.30
CA ARG A 242 -31.03 -8.64 11.56
C ARG A 242 -29.51 -8.73 11.45
N ALA A 243 -29.01 -9.25 10.34
CA ALA A 243 -27.58 -9.34 10.09
C ALA A 243 -26.94 -7.95 9.96
N LEU A 244 -27.60 -7.00 9.27
CA LEU A 244 -27.17 -5.61 9.15
C LEU A 244 -27.21 -4.86 10.50
N LEU A 245 -28.31 -4.96 11.25
CA LEU A 245 -28.43 -4.36 12.59
C LEU A 245 -27.34 -4.87 13.55
N ALA A 246 -27.11 -6.19 13.57
CA ALA A 246 -26.04 -6.78 14.38
C ALA A 246 -24.64 -6.29 13.97
N THR A 247 -24.38 -6.06 12.69
CA THR A 247 -23.14 -5.46 12.20
C THR A 247 -22.99 -4.00 12.67
N VAL A 248 -24.04 -3.17 12.57
CA VAL A 248 -24.01 -1.78 13.07
C VAL A 248 -23.75 -1.74 14.57
N ARG A 249 -24.43 -2.59 15.37
CA ARG A 249 -24.22 -2.66 16.82
C ARG A 249 -22.83 -3.18 17.20
N ALA A 250 -22.19 -3.96 16.33
CA ALA A 250 -20.79 -4.33 16.50
C ALA A 250 -19.86 -3.13 16.29
N GLU A 251 -20.06 -2.34 15.24
CA GLU A 251 -19.24 -1.15 14.97
C GLU A 251 -19.37 -0.12 16.11
N ILE A 252 -20.60 0.15 16.57
CA ILE A 252 -20.87 0.99 17.76
C ILE A 252 -20.05 0.49 18.95
N ALA A 253 -20.18 -0.79 19.30
CA ALA A 253 -19.49 -1.35 20.47
C ALA A 253 -17.95 -1.27 20.36
N VAL A 254 -17.38 -1.44 19.17
CA VAL A 254 -15.93 -1.29 18.95
C VAL A 254 -15.48 0.17 19.03
N ARG A 255 -16.33 1.14 18.62
CA ARG A 255 -16.12 2.58 18.81
C ARG A 255 -16.24 2.98 20.28
N ASP A 256 -17.20 2.44 21.03
CA ASP A 256 -17.38 2.70 22.46
C ASP A 256 -16.38 1.94 23.35
N GLY A 257 -15.49 1.14 22.76
CA GLY A 257 -14.51 0.33 23.49
C GLY A 257 -15.05 -0.91 24.20
N ASP A 258 -16.33 -1.29 24.04
CA ASP A 258 -16.79 -2.64 24.43
C ASP A 258 -16.42 -3.65 23.33
N LEU A 259 -15.12 -3.97 23.28
CA LEU A 259 -14.55 -4.89 22.29
C LEU A 259 -15.21 -6.27 22.39
N ALA A 260 -15.58 -6.68 23.61
CA ALA A 260 -16.26 -7.95 23.85
C ALA A 260 -17.68 -7.96 23.27
N ALA A 261 -18.44 -6.87 23.36
CA ALA A 261 -19.73 -6.74 22.67
C ALA A 261 -19.55 -6.65 21.16
N GLY A 262 -18.56 -5.90 20.67
CA GLY A 262 -18.19 -5.84 19.25
C GLY A 262 -18.00 -7.22 18.64
N LEU A 263 -17.15 -8.03 19.27
CA LEU A 263 -16.89 -9.42 18.86
C LEU A 263 -18.18 -10.28 18.87
N ARG A 264 -19.02 -10.16 19.92
CA ARG A 264 -20.31 -10.89 20.02
C ARG A 264 -21.30 -10.49 18.92
N HIS A 265 -21.45 -9.19 18.66
CA HIS A 265 -22.43 -8.68 17.71
C HIS A 265 -22.04 -9.00 16.27
N ALA A 266 -20.77 -8.83 15.87
CA ALA A 266 -20.33 -9.21 14.52
C ALA A 266 -20.31 -10.74 14.31
N THR A 267 -20.03 -11.52 15.37
CA THR A 267 -20.24 -12.99 15.33
C THR A 267 -21.72 -13.33 15.14
N THR A 268 -22.63 -12.54 15.71
CA THR A 268 -24.09 -12.74 15.56
C THR A 268 -24.55 -12.36 14.15
N ALA A 269 -23.99 -11.31 13.54
CA ALA A 269 -24.22 -10.96 12.15
C ALA A 269 -23.84 -12.11 11.19
N LEU A 270 -22.67 -12.73 11.40
CA LEU A 270 -22.23 -13.92 10.62
C LEU A 270 -23.01 -15.22 10.95
N ARG A 271 -23.79 -15.25 12.03
CA ARG A 271 -24.71 -16.36 12.35
C ARG A 271 -26.09 -16.18 11.72
N HIS A 272 -26.58 -14.95 11.60
CA HIS A 272 -27.80 -14.66 10.85
C HIS A 272 -27.57 -14.89 9.36
N LEU A 273 -26.52 -14.30 8.80
CA LEU A 273 -26.15 -14.45 7.39
C LEU A 273 -24.73 -15.01 7.29
N PRO A 274 -24.51 -16.23 6.76
CA PRO A 274 -23.17 -16.80 6.62
C PRO A 274 -22.28 -15.97 5.68
N ALA A 275 -20.98 -15.88 5.95
CA ALA A 275 -20.03 -15.01 5.22
C ALA A 275 -20.12 -15.11 3.68
N ARG A 276 -20.30 -16.31 3.12
CA ARG A 276 -20.46 -16.53 1.67
C ARG A 276 -21.68 -15.85 1.04
N SER A 277 -22.70 -15.53 1.83
CA SER A 277 -23.95 -14.88 1.38
C SER A 277 -23.93 -13.35 1.55
N TRP A 278 -22.93 -12.79 2.22
CA TRP A 278 -22.77 -11.34 2.41
C TRP A 278 -22.23 -10.60 1.18
N GLY A 279 -21.69 -11.31 0.19
CA GLY A 279 -21.11 -10.67 -0.99
C GLY A 279 -20.02 -9.66 -0.61
N VAL A 280 -19.95 -8.52 -1.29
CA VAL A 280 -19.01 -7.43 -0.96
C VAL A 280 -19.26 -6.80 0.41
N ALA A 281 -20.48 -6.86 0.96
CA ALA A 281 -20.80 -6.27 2.26
C ALA A 281 -20.17 -7.03 3.45
N VAL A 282 -19.53 -8.19 3.21
CA VAL A 282 -18.86 -9.01 4.23
C VAL A 282 -17.74 -8.27 4.96
N GLY A 283 -17.17 -7.22 4.36
CA GLY A 283 -16.15 -6.37 4.97
C GLY A 283 -16.59 -5.66 6.25
N LEU A 284 -17.89 -5.37 6.41
CA LEU A 284 -18.42 -4.69 7.60
C LEU A 284 -18.34 -5.55 8.89
N PRO A 285 -18.94 -6.77 8.95
CA PRO A 285 -18.78 -7.64 10.12
C PRO A 285 -17.34 -8.13 10.29
N LEU A 286 -16.60 -8.41 9.19
CA LEU A 286 -15.20 -8.87 9.30
C LEU A 286 -14.27 -7.78 9.84
N GLY A 287 -14.38 -6.53 9.37
CA GLY A 287 -13.60 -5.41 9.92
C GLY A 287 -13.85 -5.20 11.42
N SER A 288 -15.11 -5.31 11.85
CA SER A 288 -15.49 -5.26 13.27
C SER A 288 -14.89 -6.42 14.08
N LEU A 289 -14.92 -7.65 13.57
CA LEU A 289 -14.32 -8.83 14.21
C LEU A 289 -12.80 -8.72 14.33
N ILE A 290 -12.11 -8.38 13.24
CA ILE A 290 -10.65 -8.26 13.18
C ILE A 290 -10.18 -7.17 14.16
N LEU A 291 -10.84 -6.01 14.18
CA LEU A 291 -10.45 -4.91 15.06
C LEU A 291 -10.74 -5.21 16.54
N ALA A 292 -11.90 -5.81 16.85
CA ALA A 292 -12.23 -6.23 18.21
C ALA A 292 -11.22 -7.26 18.74
N ALA A 293 -10.99 -8.35 17.99
CA ALA A 293 -10.03 -9.40 18.36
C ALA A 293 -8.61 -8.83 18.51
N THR A 294 -8.16 -7.97 17.60
CA THR A 294 -6.85 -7.31 17.65
C THR A 294 -6.68 -6.45 18.90
N ARG A 295 -7.65 -5.56 19.20
CA ARG A 295 -7.60 -4.68 20.39
C ARG A 295 -7.69 -5.46 21.71
N MET A 296 -8.33 -6.64 21.70
CA MET A 296 -8.36 -7.58 22.82
C MET A 296 -7.09 -8.44 22.96
N GLY A 297 -6.11 -8.32 22.04
CA GLY A 297 -4.89 -9.15 22.04
C GLY A 297 -5.07 -10.57 21.49
N ARG A 298 -6.21 -10.88 20.87
CA ARG A 298 -6.54 -12.20 20.34
C ARG A 298 -6.05 -12.36 18.90
N TYR A 299 -4.75 -12.20 18.69
CA TYR A 299 -4.15 -12.16 17.35
C TYR A 299 -4.40 -13.43 16.53
N GLU A 300 -4.44 -14.61 17.17
CA GLU A 300 -4.84 -15.85 16.48
C GLU A 300 -6.31 -15.85 16.00
N GLU A 301 -7.22 -15.18 16.71
CA GLU A 301 -8.63 -15.10 16.34
C GLU A 301 -8.79 -14.10 15.17
N ALA A 302 -8.10 -12.96 15.24
CA ALA A 302 -8.00 -12.00 14.14
C ALA A 302 -7.41 -12.62 12.85
N ALA A 303 -6.31 -13.40 12.98
CA ALA A 303 -5.70 -14.09 11.85
C ALA A 303 -6.65 -15.09 11.17
N LYS A 304 -7.49 -15.81 11.93
CA LYS A 304 -8.51 -16.73 11.40
C LYS A 304 -9.64 -16.00 10.63
N TYR A 305 -9.88 -14.72 10.91
CA TYR A 305 -10.80 -13.89 10.12
C TYR A 305 -10.15 -13.34 8.85
N LEU A 306 -8.84 -13.07 8.86
CA LEU A 306 -8.07 -12.65 7.68
C LEU A 306 -7.91 -13.77 6.62
N THR A 307 -8.12 -15.03 6.98
CA THR A 307 -8.14 -16.18 6.05
C THR A 307 -9.50 -16.45 5.40
N TYR A 308 -10.51 -15.59 5.60
CA TYR A 308 -11.79 -15.72 4.90
C TYR A 308 -11.64 -15.37 3.42
N SER A 309 -12.35 -16.08 2.54
CA SER A 309 -12.41 -15.73 1.12
C SER A 309 -13.23 -14.45 0.93
N ILE A 310 -12.60 -13.43 0.34
CA ILE A 310 -13.17 -12.10 0.10
C ILE A 310 -13.43 -11.92 -1.40
N PRO A 311 -14.61 -11.43 -1.83
CA PRO A 311 -14.83 -11.06 -3.23
C PRO A 311 -13.97 -9.84 -3.62
N GLU A 312 -13.27 -9.92 -4.75
CA GLU A 312 -12.35 -8.87 -5.22
C GLU A 312 -13.01 -7.49 -5.30
N GLY A 313 -14.25 -7.41 -5.81
CA GLY A 313 -15.00 -6.17 -5.91
C GLY A 313 -15.26 -5.45 -4.59
N MET A 314 -15.10 -6.13 -3.43
CA MET A 314 -15.14 -5.49 -2.12
C MET A 314 -14.08 -4.39 -1.99
N PHE A 315 -12.86 -4.62 -2.50
CA PHE A 315 -11.77 -3.63 -2.43
C PHE A 315 -12.02 -2.43 -3.35
N THR A 316 -12.88 -2.57 -4.36
CA THR A 316 -13.35 -1.47 -5.23
C THR A 316 -14.62 -0.76 -4.71
N SER A 317 -15.00 -1.01 -3.45
CA SER A 317 -16.24 -0.51 -2.82
C SER A 317 -15.96 0.07 -1.43
N ARG A 318 -16.92 0.84 -0.88
CA ARG A 318 -16.81 1.36 0.51
C ARG A 318 -16.62 0.27 1.56
N TYR A 319 -17.10 -0.94 1.31
CA TYR A 319 -17.05 -2.07 2.24
C TYR A 319 -15.61 -2.60 2.44
N GLY A 320 -14.71 -2.36 1.49
CA GLY A 320 -13.29 -2.73 1.58
C GLY A 320 -12.48 -1.89 2.57
N LEU A 321 -12.83 -0.60 2.72
CA LEU A 321 -12.04 0.35 3.51
C LEU A 321 -11.97 -0.01 5.00
N GLY A 322 -13.11 -0.36 5.61
CA GLY A 322 -13.15 -0.80 7.01
C GLY A 322 -12.39 -2.10 7.27
N TYR A 323 -12.37 -3.02 6.30
CA TYR A 323 -11.62 -4.27 6.36
C TYR A 323 -10.11 -4.03 6.23
N LEU A 324 -9.66 -3.27 5.22
CA LEU A 324 -8.26 -2.89 5.03
C LEU A 324 -7.71 -2.15 6.25
N TRP A 325 -8.47 -1.19 6.79
CA TRP A 325 -8.10 -0.48 8.00
C TRP A 325 -7.98 -1.41 9.22
N ALA A 326 -8.90 -2.35 9.40
CA ALA A 326 -8.81 -3.35 10.47
C ALA A 326 -7.61 -4.30 10.30
N ARG A 327 -7.27 -4.69 9.06
CA ARG A 327 -6.07 -5.48 8.75
C ARG A 327 -4.77 -4.69 9.04
N GLY A 328 -4.74 -3.41 8.69
CA GLY A 328 -3.62 -2.52 9.04
C GLY A 328 -3.43 -2.40 10.55
N GLN A 329 -4.53 -2.29 11.32
CA GLN A 329 -4.49 -2.30 12.79
C GLN A 329 -3.97 -3.63 13.35
N TYR A 330 -4.33 -4.78 12.75
CA TYR A 330 -3.76 -6.08 13.08
C TYR A 330 -2.25 -6.15 12.80
N HIS A 331 -1.79 -5.67 11.63
CA HIS A 331 -0.37 -5.60 11.31
C HIS A 331 0.39 -4.70 12.29
N LEU A 332 -0.18 -3.55 12.67
CA LEU A 332 0.45 -2.62 13.61
C LEU A 332 0.60 -3.24 15.01
N ALA A 333 -0.46 -3.90 15.51
CA ALA A 333 -0.46 -4.57 16.81
C ALA A 333 0.44 -5.82 16.86
N THR A 334 0.74 -6.42 15.70
CA THR A 334 1.67 -7.57 15.58
C THR A 334 3.10 -7.15 15.17
N ASN A 335 3.44 -5.86 15.30
CA ASN A 335 4.75 -5.26 15.01
C ASN A 335 5.18 -5.27 13.52
N HIS A 336 4.24 -5.47 12.58
CA HIS A 336 4.45 -5.39 11.14
C HIS A 336 4.16 -3.98 10.61
N ALA A 337 4.81 -2.95 11.17
CA ALA A 337 4.46 -1.54 10.95
C ALA A 337 4.51 -1.08 9.47
N HIS A 338 5.40 -1.65 8.64
CA HIS A 338 5.41 -1.37 7.19
C HIS A 338 4.17 -1.92 6.47
N ALA A 339 3.71 -3.13 6.81
CA ALA A 339 2.48 -3.71 6.24
C ALA A 339 1.23 -2.95 6.72
N ALA A 340 1.23 -2.51 7.98
CA ALA A 340 0.19 -1.64 8.51
C ALA A 340 0.10 -0.31 7.75
N LEU A 341 1.25 0.33 7.53
CA LEU A 341 1.36 1.56 6.75
C LEU A 341 0.88 1.36 5.31
N ALA A 342 1.19 0.23 4.67
CA ALA A 342 0.67 -0.09 3.34
C ALA A 342 -0.86 -0.16 3.32
N ASP A 343 -1.50 -0.90 4.23
CA ASP A 343 -2.97 -0.96 4.36
C ASP A 343 -3.62 0.41 4.60
N PHE A 344 -3.01 1.23 5.47
CA PHE A 344 -3.51 2.58 5.73
C PHE A 344 -3.32 3.52 4.52
N ARG A 345 -2.22 3.39 3.78
CA ARG A 345 -2.00 4.14 2.54
C ARG A 345 -2.94 3.69 1.42
N SER A 346 -3.21 2.39 1.26
CA SER A 346 -4.21 1.90 0.31
C SER A 346 -5.61 2.43 0.62
N CYS A 347 -6.01 2.51 1.89
CA CYS A 347 -7.25 3.22 2.26
C CYS A 347 -7.21 4.70 1.82
N GLY A 348 -6.09 5.39 2.05
CA GLY A 348 -5.93 6.81 1.70
C GLY A 348 -5.74 7.12 0.20
N GLU A 349 -5.28 6.16 -0.58
CA GLU A 349 -5.24 6.21 -2.05
C GLU A 349 -6.68 6.09 -2.57
N LEU A 350 -7.36 4.97 -2.27
CA LEU A 350 -8.75 4.73 -2.67
C LEU A 350 -9.71 5.85 -2.23
N MET A 351 -9.62 6.32 -0.98
CA MET A 351 -10.50 7.38 -0.47
C MET A 351 -10.25 8.74 -1.13
N ARG A 352 -9.02 9.05 -1.56
CA ARG A 352 -8.72 10.27 -2.34
C ARG A 352 -9.22 10.15 -3.77
N ASP A 353 -8.92 9.03 -4.45
CA ASP A 353 -9.31 8.80 -5.84
C ASP A 353 -10.84 8.78 -6.02
N TRP A 354 -11.57 8.23 -5.05
CA TRP A 354 -13.03 8.25 -5.00
C TRP A 354 -13.61 9.59 -4.50
N GLY A 355 -12.76 10.46 -3.95
CA GLY A 355 -13.11 11.70 -3.26
C GLY A 355 -14.02 11.49 -2.04
N LEU A 356 -13.93 10.33 -1.40
CA LEU A 356 -14.66 9.92 -0.19
C LEU A 356 -13.74 9.97 1.04
N ASP A 357 -12.90 11.00 1.13
CA ASP A 357 -11.81 11.13 2.11
C ASP A 357 -12.31 11.61 3.49
N ILE A 358 -13.23 10.83 4.04
CA ILE A 358 -14.05 11.08 5.22
C ILE A 358 -13.52 10.24 6.38
N ALA A 359 -12.97 10.90 7.41
CA ALA A 359 -12.31 10.21 8.53
C ALA A 359 -13.23 9.26 9.34
N GLY A 360 -14.55 9.48 9.28
CA GLY A 360 -15.54 8.60 9.92
C GLY A 360 -15.69 7.22 9.26
N LEU A 361 -15.31 7.06 7.98
CA LEU A 361 -15.39 5.81 7.23
C LEU A 361 -14.14 4.92 7.43
N ALA A 362 -12.95 5.52 7.36
CA ALA A 362 -11.71 4.92 7.84
C ALA A 362 -10.72 6.04 8.27
N PRO A 363 -10.25 6.08 9.54
CA PRO A 363 -9.31 7.09 10.02
C PRO A 363 -7.87 6.72 9.61
N TRP A 364 -7.62 6.70 8.31
CA TRP A 364 -6.39 6.17 7.73
C TRP A 364 -5.16 7.04 8.06
N ARG A 365 -5.29 8.37 8.07
CA ARG A 365 -4.18 9.31 8.34
C ARG A 365 -3.59 9.15 9.74
N THR A 366 -4.43 9.13 10.76
CA THR A 366 -4.00 8.94 12.16
C THR A 366 -3.37 7.56 12.35
N SER A 367 -3.89 6.55 11.67
CA SER A 367 -3.37 5.18 11.73
C SER A 367 -2.01 5.04 11.02
N ALA A 368 -1.86 5.65 9.85
CA ALA A 368 -0.58 5.76 9.15
C ALA A 368 0.44 6.60 9.93
N ALA A 369 0.01 7.68 10.61
CA ALA A 369 0.85 8.44 11.50
C ALA A 369 1.30 7.63 12.73
N GLU A 370 0.45 6.77 13.30
CA GLU A 370 0.85 5.84 14.36
C GLU A 370 1.87 4.82 13.84
N ALA A 371 1.67 4.27 12.64
CA ALA A 371 2.64 3.38 11.99
C ALA A 371 3.99 4.10 11.77
N TRP A 372 3.99 5.35 11.32
CA TRP A 372 5.21 6.15 11.20
C TRP A 372 5.91 6.42 12.53
N LEU A 373 5.17 6.66 13.62
CA LEU A 373 5.75 6.79 14.96
C LEU A 373 6.37 5.47 15.44
N ARG A 374 5.77 4.31 15.14
CA ARG A 374 6.37 2.99 15.39
C ARG A 374 7.65 2.76 14.56
N LEU A 375 7.71 3.31 13.36
CA LEU A 375 8.90 3.32 12.49
C LEU A 375 9.90 4.45 12.83
N GLY A 376 9.68 5.23 13.90
CA GLY A 376 10.53 6.34 14.32
C GLY A 376 10.42 7.63 13.49
N ASN A 377 9.68 7.61 12.37
CA ASN A 377 9.54 8.73 11.44
C ASN A 377 8.51 9.77 11.94
N SER A 378 8.91 10.57 12.93
CA SER A 378 8.05 11.58 13.53
C SER A 378 7.64 12.71 12.56
N ASP A 379 8.35 12.89 11.44
CA ASP A 379 8.05 13.94 10.47
C ASP A 379 6.87 13.54 9.56
N GLN A 380 6.91 12.34 8.98
CA GLN A 380 5.79 11.80 8.20
C GLN A 380 4.53 11.61 9.05
N ALA A 381 4.70 11.25 10.33
CA ALA A 381 3.59 11.27 11.28
C ALA A 381 2.97 12.67 11.42
N ARG A 382 3.78 13.73 11.63
CA ARG A 382 3.26 15.11 11.75
C ARG A 382 2.57 15.60 10.48
N LEU A 383 3.08 15.29 9.29
CA LEU A 383 2.43 15.65 8.02
C LEU A 383 0.99 15.13 7.95
N LEU A 384 0.79 13.83 8.20
CA LEU A 384 -0.53 13.19 8.17
C LEU A 384 -1.45 13.68 9.30
N ILE A 385 -0.90 13.99 10.48
CA ILE A 385 -1.65 14.55 11.59
C ILE A 385 -2.13 15.98 11.26
N PHE A 386 -1.30 16.81 10.63
CA PHE A 386 -1.67 18.17 10.27
C PHE A 386 -2.66 18.21 9.09
N ASP A 387 -2.50 17.40 8.04
CA ASP A 387 -3.53 17.24 6.98
C ASP A 387 -4.86 16.76 7.60
N GLN A 388 -4.82 15.78 8.51
CA GLN A 388 -6.03 15.35 9.21
C GLN A 388 -6.70 16.47 10.03
N LEU A 389 -5.93 17.27 10.77
CA LEU A 389 -6.48 18.33 11.64
C LEU A 389 -6.85 19.63 10.89
N ALA A 390 -6.39 19.82 9.65
CA ALA A 390 -6.69 20.99 8.83
C ALA A 390 -7.99 20.84 8.00
N ARG A 391 -8.62 19.66 8.00
CA ARG A 391 -9.76 19.34 7.12
C ARG A 391 -11.12 19.77 7.69
N PRO A 392 -12.07 20.20 6.82
CA PRO A 392 -13.46 20.42 7.22
C PRO A 392 -14.12 19.16 7.80
N GLY A 393 -15.05 19.33 8.75
CA GLY A 393 -15.79 18.21 9.36
C GLY A 393 -14.98 17.37 10.35
N VAL A 394 -13.79 17.82 10.76
CA VAL A 394 -12.93 17.15 11.76
C VAL A 394 -13.17 17.68 13.18
N ASP A 395 -14.22 18.48 13.37
CA ASP A 395 -14.72 18.88 14.69
C ASP A 395 -15.36 17.71 15.48
N GLY A 396 -15.58 16.57 14.82
CA GLY A 396 -15.92 15.29 15.45
C GLY A 396 -14.92 14.89 16.53
N THR A 397 -15.43 14.69 17.75
CA THR A 397 -14.63 14.62 18.98
C THR A 397 -13.61 13.48 18.95
N ARG A 398 -13.95 12.32 18.39
CA ARG A 398 -13.05 11.15 18.32
C ARG A 398 -11.83 11.39 17.43
N ILE A 399 -12.04 11.94 16.23
CA ILE A 399 -10.96 12.12 15.24
C ILE A 399 -9.99 13.20 15.72
N ARG A 400 -10.53 14.34 16.20
CA ARG A 400 -9.73 15.42 16.78
C ARG A 400 -8.94 14.95 18.00
N GLY A 401 -9.57 14.23 18.93
CA GLY A 401 -8.89 13.69 20.12
C GLY A 401 -7.75 12.73 19.76
N THR A 402 -7.98 11.82 18.80
CA THR A 402 -6.95 10.90 18.29
C THR A 402 -5.79 11.66 17.63
N GLY A 403 -6.09 12.68 16.81
CA GLY A 403 -5.08 13.51 16.15
C GLY A 403 -4.20 14.29 17.14
N LEU A 404 -4.80 14.87 18.19
CA LEU A 404 -4.09 15.60 19.24
C LEU A 404 -3.21 14.69 20.11
N TRP A 405 -3.66 13.46 20.41
CA TRP A 405 -2.84 12.46 21.10
C TRP A 405 -1.62 12.04 20.28
N LEU A 406 -1.80 11.75 18.98
CA LEU A 406 -0.68 11.45 18.09
C LEU A 406 0.26 12.67 17.93
N LEU A 407 -0.29 13.89 17.88
CA LEU A 407 0.51 15.12 17.87
C LEU A 407 1.33 15.25 19.16
N ALA A 408 0.80 14.82 20.31
CA ALA A 408 1.54 14.78 21.57
C ALA A 408 2.74 13.82 21.46
N LEU A 409 2.52 12.59 21.01
CA LEU A 409 3.60 11.61 20.82
C LEU A 409 4.69 12.15 19.87
N ALA A 410 4.29 12.76 18.76
CA ALA A 410 5.20 13.38 17.79
C ALA A 410 5.86 14.70 18.26
N SER A 411 5.45 15.24 19.41
CA SER A 411 5.92 16.53 19.96
C SER A 411 6.96 16.38 21.08
N PRO A 412 7.77 17.43 21.32
CA PRO A 412 8.67 17.49 22.48
C PRO A 412 7.92 17.33 23.83
N PRO A 413 8.58 16.78 24.88
CA PRO A 413 7.95 16.49 26.17
C PRO A 413 7.15 17.64 26.79
N SER A 414 7.59 18.90 26.61
CA SER A 414 6.94 20.11 27.12
C SER A 414 5.50 20.32 26.60
N ARG A 415 5.16 19.82 25.40
CA ARG A 415 3.80 19.91 24.84
C ARG A 415 2.94 18.67 25.08
N ARG A 416 3.52 17.56 25.56
CA ARG A 416 2.81 16.28 25.67
C ARG A 416 1.64 16.33 26.66
N MET A 417 1.85 16.95 27.82
CA MET A 417 0.83 16.98 28.87
C MET A 417 -0.42 17.78 28.50
N SER A 418 -0.29 18.91 27.79
CA SER A 418 -1.44 19.71 27.37
C SER A 418 -2.21 19.04 26.23
N LEU A 419 -1.50 18.59 25.19
CA LEU A 419 -2.12 17.90 24.04
C LEU A 419 -2.83 16.60 24.45
N CYS A 420 -2.25 15.79 25.35
CA CYS A 420 -2.93 14.61 25.88
C CYS A 420 -4.11 14.96 26.83
N THR A 421 -4.14 16.15 27.44
CA THR A 421 -5.30 16.56 28.26
C THR A 421 -6.48 16.96 27.35
N GLU A 422 -6.25 17.78 26.32
CA GLU A 422 -7.28 18.13 25.31
C GLU A 422 -7.79 16.87 24.58
N ALA A 423 -6.88 15.96 24.22
CA ALA A 423 -7.23 14.68 23.60
C ALA A 423 -8.12 13.80 24.50
N LEU A 424 -7.83 13.74 25.81
CA LEU A 424 -8.61 12.95 26.76
C LEU A 424 -10.04 13.48 26.89
N GLU A 425 -10.22 14.79 27.08
CA GLU A 425 -11.56 15.40 27.19
C GLU A 425 -12.43 15.15 25.94
N LEU A 426 -11.83 15.16 24.75
CA LEU A 426 -12.53 14.89 23.50
C LEU A 426 -12.89 13.39 23.38
N LEU A 427 -11.97 12.49 23.75
CA LEU A 427 -12.23 11.04 23.72
C LEU A 427 -13.23 10.60 24.80
N GLU A 428 -13.29 11.27 25.94
CA GLU A 428 -14.35 11.13 26.95
C GLU A 428 -15.72 11.53 26.38
N ARG A 429 -15.82 12.69 25.71
CA ARG A 429 -17.06 13.15 25.04
C ARG A 429 -17.49 12.28 23.86
N SER A 430 -16.58 11.51 23.25
CA SER A 430 -16.89 10.58 22.14
C SER A 430 -17.23 9.14 22.58
N GLY A 431 -17.13 8.83 23.88
CA GLY A 431 -17.31 7.47 24.40
C GLY A 431 -16.15 6.50 24.10
N ASP A 432 -15.06 6.93 23.47
CA ASP A 432 -13.93 6.07 23.06
C ASP A 432 -13.06 5.62 24.25
N ARG A 433 -13.58 4.66 25.05
CA ARG A 433 -12.88 4.11 26.22
C ARG A 433 -11.53 3.47 25.84
N PHE A 434 -11.41 2.91 24.64
CA PHE A 434 -10.14 2.36 24.18
C PHE A 434 -9.11 3.48 23.94
N GLY A 435 -9.50 4.57 23.25
CA GLY A 435 -8.69 5.77 23.10
C GLY A 435 -8.33 6.42 24.44
N GLN A 436 -9.31 6.62 25.33
CA GLN A 436 -9.10 7.16 26.68
C GLN A 436 -8.02 6.37 27.44
N ALA A 437 -8.06 5.04 27.43
CA ALA A 437 -7.07 4.20 28.11
C ALA A 437 -5.63 4.42 27.58
N ARG A 438 -5.47 4.64 26.26
CA ARG A 438 -4.17 4.95 25.64
C ARG A 438 -3.69 6.35 26.03
N VAL A 439 -4.55 7.36 25.94
CA VAL A 439 -4.18 8.74 26.30
C VAL A 439 -3.85 8.86 27.78
N LEU A 440 -4.58 8.18 28.67
CA LEU A 440 -4.27 8.09 30.10
C LEU A 440 -2.93 7.41 30.37
N ALA A 441 -2.57 6.38 29.60
CA ALA A 441 -1.26 5.72 29.68
C ALA A 441 -0.13 6.71 29.37
N ASP A 442 -0.18 7.36 28.20
CA ASP A 442 0.86 8.28 27.74
C ASP A 442 0.92 9.57 28.57
N LEU A 443 -0.22 10.08 29.05
CA LEU A 443 -0.26 11.20 29.99
C LEU A 443 0.34 10.79 31.36
N GLY A 444 0.12 9.55 31.79
CA GLY A 444 0.74 8.96 32.97
C GLY A 444 2.26 8.86 32.84
N GLN A 445 2.76 8.37 31.70
CA GLN A 445 4.19 8.32 31.37
C GLN A 445 4.81 9.73 31.30
N ALA A 446 4.13 10.69 30.64
CA ALA A 446 4.58 12.08 30.56
C ALA A 446 4.65 12.75 31.95
N CYS A 447 3.67 12.49 32.83
CA CYS A 447 3.73 12.91 34.22
C CYS A 447 4.89 12.26 34.99
N ASN A 448 5.26 11.02 34.69
CA ASN A 448 6.39 10.34 35.33
C ASN A 448 7.73 10.96 34.89
N ALA A 449 7.91 11.21 33.59
CA ALA A 449 9.06 11.93 33.04
C ALA A 449 9.20 13.34 33.65
N ALA A 450 8.08 14.04 33.84
CA ALA A 450 8.01 15.33 34.54
C ALA A 450 8.11 15.24 36.09
N GLN A 451 8.54 14.08 36.64
CA GLN A 451 8.69 13.80 38.08
C GLN A 451 7.42 13.94 38.94
N GLN A 452 6.23 14.01 38.33
CA GLN A 452 4.94 14.12 39.03
C GLN A 452 4.45 12.73 39.52
N LYS A 453 5.30 11.99 40.24
CA LYS A 453 5.12 10.57 40.66
C LYS A 453 3.76 10.25 41.33
N ARG A 454 3.08 11.22 41.95
CA ARG A 454 1.71 11.04 42.51
C ARG A 454 0.63 11.08 41.43
N ARG A 455 0.73 12.02 40.47
CA ARG A 455 -0.22 12.17 39.36
C ARG A 455 -0.07 11.03 38.36
N ALA A 456 1.16 10.65 38.03
CA ALA A 456 1.47 9.51 37.16
C ALA A 456 0.80 8.20 37.66
N ARG A 457 0.98 7.85 38.94
CA ARG A 457 0.38 6.65 39.54
C ARG A 457 -1.16 6.67 39.59
N LEU A 458 -1.80 7.84 39.63
CA LEU A 458 -3.25 7.94 39.52
C LEU A 458 -3.71 7.66 38.08
N LEU A 459 -3.09 8.32 37.11
CA LEU A 459 -3.40 8.20 35.68
C LEU A 459 -3.18 6.78 35.16
N LEU A 460 -2.05 6.13 35.51
CA LEU A 460 -1.76 4.75 35.09
C LEU A 460 -2.75 3.74 35.68
N ARG A 461 -3.25 3.96 36.91
CA ARG A 461 -4.33 3.15 37.51
C ARG A 461 -5.66 3.37 36.82
N GLN A 462 -5.97 4.62 36.42
CA GLN A 462 -7.16 4.93 35.63
C GLN A 462 -7.10 4.29 34.24
N ALA A 463 -5.95 4.40 33.55
CA ALA A 463 -5.67 3.74 32.27
C ALA A 463 -5.88 2.22 32.38
N LEU A 464 -5.32 1.58 33.42
CA LEU A 464 -5.45 0.15 33.66
C LEU A 464 -6.91 -0.26 33.93
N HIS A 465 -7.65 0.55 34.69
CA HIS A 465 -9.07 0.30 34.95
C HIS A 465 -9.90 0.37 33.65
N VAL A 466 -9.70 1.41 32.82
CA VAL A 466 -10.43 1.57 31.55
C VAL A 466 -10.02 0.50 30.54
N ALA A 467 -8.73 0.14 30.44
CA ALA A 467 -8.24 -0.95 29.60
C ALA A 467 -8.88 -2.31 29.97
N ASN A 468 -9.01 -2.60 31.27
CA ASN A 468 -9.71 -3.79 31.76
C ASN A 468 -11.22 -3.75 31.44
N MET A 469 -11.89 -2.60 31.58
CA MET A 469 -13.29 -2.45 31.16
C MET A 469 -13.50 -2.67 29.66
N CYS A 470 -12.52 -2.34 28.83
CA CYS A 470 -12.55 -2.62 27.38
C CYS A 470 -12.25 -4.08 27.03
N GLY A 471 -11.68 -4.86 27.94
CA GLY A 471 -11.07 -6.17 27.63
C GLY A 471 -9.77 -6.05 26.81
N ALA A 472 -9.10 -4.90 26.85
CA ALA A 472 -7.89 -4.61 26.09
C ALA A 472 -6.63 -5.22 26.73
N GLN A 473 -6.55 -6.55 26.73
CA GLN A 473 -5.56 -7.31 27.50
C GLN A 473 -4.10 -6.90 27.29
N PRO A 474 -3.59 -6.62 26.07
CA PRO A 474 -2.19 -6.20 25.88
C PRO A 474 -1.86 -4.91 26.63
N LEU A 475 -2.71 -3.89 26.50
CA LEU A 475 -2.56 -2.60 27.16
C LEU A 475 -2.69 -2.72 28.68
N ALA A 476 -3.60 -3.58 29.16
CA ALA A 476 -3.72 -3.87 30.59
C ALA A 476 -2.47 -4.57 31.15
N THR A 477 -1.85 -5.49 30.41
CA THR A 477 -0.61 -6.16 30.80
C THR A 477 0.60 -5.21 30.79
N GLU A 478 0.73 -4.35 29.78
CA GLU A 478 1.76 -3.30 29.70
C GLU A 478 1.65 -2.34 30.90
N LEU A 479 0.45 -1.83 31.16
CA LEU A 479 0.18 -0.92 32.29
C LEU A 479 0.38 -1.57 33.66
N PHE A 480 0.13 -2.88 33.79
CA PHE A 480 0.38 -3.61 35.03
C PHE A 480 1.88 -3.71 35.33
N ALA A 481 2.72 -4.02 34.33
CA ALA A 481 4.17 -4.09 34.50
C ALA A 481 4.75 -2.73 34.98
N VAL A 482 4.43 -1.65 34.27
CA VAL A 482 4.86 -0.28 34.63
C VAL A 482 4.32 0.18 35.99
N SER A 483 3.16 -0.33 36.41
CA SER A 483 2.59 -0.05 37.74
C SER A 483 3.21 -0.88 38.87
N GLY A 484 3.82 -2.03 38.55
CA GLY A 484 4.45 -2.95 39.51
C GLY A 484 5.82 -2.47 39.98
N GLU A 485 6.69 -2.05 39.07
CA GLU A 485 8.02 -1.50 39.40
C GLU A 485 7.91 -0.26 40.33
N ALA A 486 6.84 0.51 40.20
CA ALA A 486 6.53 1.67 41.04
C ALA A 486 6.01 1.33 42.46
N ALA A 487 6.03 0.05 42.87
CA ALA A 487 5.56 -0.43 44.17
C ALA A 487 6.67 -0.98 45.09
N GLU A 488 7.87 -1.31 44.57
CA GLU A 488 8.99 -1.77 45.41
C GLU A 488 9.70 -0.61 46.14
N ASP A 489 9.47 0.63 45.69
CA ASP A 489 10.11 1.88 46.16
C ASP A 489 9.50 2.46 47.46
N THR A 490 8.84 1.64 48.30
CA THR A 490 8.24 2.07 49.59
C THR A 490 8.69 1.23 50.78
N VAL A 491 9.63 1.77 51.56
CA VAL A 491 10.09 1.26 52.85
C VAL A 491 8.99 1.37 53.93
N SER A 492 8.96 0.40 54.85
CA SER A 492 8.03 0.31 55.98
C SER A 492 8.10 1.50 56.96
N PRO A 493 6.97 1.86 57.58
CA PRO A 493 6.91 2.43 58.92
C PRO A 493 6.43 1.41 59.96
N ASP A 494 7.04 1.43 61.14
CA ASP A 494 6.63 0.65 62.32
C ASP A 494 5.22 1.05 62.81
N LEU A 495 4.34 0.08 63.02
CA LEU A 495 3.20 0.20 63.95
C LEU A 495 3.00 -1.11 64.73
N ARG A 496 3.53 -1.14 65.95
CA ARG A 496 3.28 -2.21 66.92
C ARG A 496 1.85 -2.11 67.48
N PRO A 497 1.16 -3.25 67.65
CA PRO A 497 0.23 -3.44 68.76
C PRO A 497 0.97 -4.08 69.94
N ALA A 498 0.65 -3.67 71.17
CA ALA A 498 0.95 -4.48 72.35
C ALA A 498 -0.02 -5.67 72.40
N GLY A 499 0.43 -6.83 72.86
CA GLY A 499 -0.34 -8.07 72.81
C GLY A 499 -1.46 -8.17 73.86
N ILE A 500 -2.53 -8.88 73.50
CA ILE A 500 -3.48 -9.48 74.45
C ILE A 500 -3.71 -10.93 74.01
N GLU A 501 -3.47 -11.86 74.94
CA GLU A 501 -3.80 -13.29 74.89
C GLU A 501 -4.38 -13.68 76.26
N PRO A 502 -5.05 -14.84 76.41
CA PRO A 502 -5.80 -15.62 75.41
C PRO A 502 -7.24 -15.95 75.90
N GLY A 503 -8.15 -16.41 75.04
CA GLY A 503 -9.40 -17.03 75.52
C GLY A 503 -10.62 -17.11 74.60
N GLY A 504 -10.74 -18.23 73.87
CA GLY A 504 -11.97 -18.98 73.58
C GLY A 504 -13.30 -18.29 73.21
N ARG A 505 -13.75 -18.52 71.96
CA ARG A 505 -15.09 -19.06 71.66
C ARG A 505 -15.17 -19.67 70.26
N ASP A 506 -15.78 -20.85 70.15
CA ASP A 506 -15.89 -21.63 68.91
C ASP A 506 -16.90 -21.06 67.90
N ARG A 507 -16.68 -21.33 66.60
CA ARG A 507 -17.78 -21.69 65.69
C ARG A 507 -17.39 -22.50 64.44
N LEU A 508 -17.33 -23.81 64.64
CA LEU A 508 -17.87 -24.88 63.77
C LEU A 508 -17.85 -24.72 62.24
N THR A 509 -16.89 -25.43 61.63
CA THR A 509 -17.01 -26.35 60.49
C THR A 509 -18.35 -26.52 59.75
N VAL A 510 -18.24 -26.62 58.41
CA VAL A 510 -18.89 -27.69 57.63
C VAL A 510 -17.84 -28.33 56.70
N GLN A 511 -17.70 -29.65 56.77
CA GLN A 511 -16.96 -30.45 55.78
C GLN A 511 -17.95 -31.07 54.78
N PHE A 512 -17.50 -31.45 53.59
CA PHE A 512 -18.06 -32.61 52.89
C PHE A 512 -16.99 -33.39 52.14
N GLY A 513 -17.11 -34.71 52.15
CA GLY A 513 -16.27 -35.62 51.39
C GLY A 513 -16.91 -37.01 51.26
N ALA A 514 -16.51 -37.70 50.19
CA ALA A 514 -16.73 -39.13 49.92
C ALA A 514 -18.16 -39.67 49.69
N SER A 515 -18.35 -40.16 48.45
CA SER A 515 -18.89 -41.50 48.12
C SER A 515 -20.38 -41.84 48.35
N GLY A 516 -21.06 -42.25 47.26
CA GLY A 516 -22.18 -43.20 47.41
C GLY A 516 -23.07 -43.47 46.19
N ARG A 517 -22.88 -44.63 45.54
CA ARG A 517 -23.91 -45.49 44.92
C ARG A 517 -24.91 -44.87 43.91
N VAL A 518 -24.79 -45.30 42.65
CA VAL A 518 -25.96 -45.62 41.80
C VAL A 518 -25.79 -47.05 41.29
N ALA A 519 -26.86 -47.84 41.24
CA ALA A 519 -26.79 -49.24 40.81
C ALA A 519 -28.10 -49.74 40.18
N ARG A 520 -27.96 -50.52 39.11
CA ARG A 520 -29.00 -51.21 38.31
C ARG A 520 -29.87 -50.26 37.45
N GLY A 521 -30.21 -50.65 36.21
CA GLY A 521 -29.79 -51.86 35.50
C GLY A 521 -30.42 -52.04 34.10
N HIS A 522 -30.11 -53.18 33.48
CA HIS A 522 -30.50 -53.61 32.11
C HIS A 522 -29.87 -52.80 30.96
N GLY A 523 -29.39 -53.42 29.88
CA GLY A 523 -29.17 -54.85 29.61
C GLY A 523 -28.89 -55.16 28.14
N LEU A 524 -28.25 -56.31 27.86
CA LEU A 524 -27.93 -56.86 26.52
C LEU A 524 -26.82 -56.08 25.75
N HIS A 525 -25.99 -56.66 24.87
CA HIS A 525 -25.89 -58.06 24.39
C HIS A 525 -24.41 -58.56 24.37
N GLN A 526 -24.11 -59.68 23.68
CA GLN A 526 -22.85 -60.47 23.81
C GLN A 526 -21.79 -60.26 22.69
N PRO A 527 -20.54 -60.76 22.87
CA PRO A 527 -19.38 -60.50 21.99
C PRO A 527 -19.04 -61.65 21.01
N ARG A 528 -17.77 -61.71 20.54
CA ARG A 528 -17.12 -62.52 19.46
C ARG A 528 -17.00 -61.69 18.15
N ASP A 529 -16.00 -61.83 17.28
CA ASP A 529 -14.85 -62.77 17.11
C ASP A 529 -13.78 -62.09 16.18
N ARG A 530 -12.58 -62.58 15.78
CA ARG A 530 -11.77 -63.81 15.97
C ARG A 530 -10.25 -63.49 15.73
N ARG A 531 -9.42 -64.51 15.49
CA ARG A 531 -8.08 -64.53 14.81
C ARG A 531 -8.10 -65.72 13.78
N PRO A 532 -7.01 -66.30 13.20
CA PRO A 532 -5.58 -65.91 13.09
C PRO A 532 -4.91 -66.16 11.69
N ALA A 533 -3.68 -65.64 11.48
CA ALA A 533 -2.49 -66.28 10.86
C ALA A 533 -1.40 -65.19 10.63
N LEU A 534 -0.12 -65.23 11.06
CA LEU A 534 0.97 -66.22 11.19
C LEU A 534 1.82 -66.51 9.93
N ARG A 535 2.97 -65.82 9.78
CA ARG A 535 4.33 -66.41 9.90
C ARG A 535 5.50 -65.38 9.88
N HIS A 536 6.60 -65.80 10.51
CA HIS A 536 8.01 -65.31 10.65
C HIS A 536 8.52 -64.09 9.80
N ALA A 537 9.23 -63.08 10.34
CA ALA A 537 10.55 -63.01 11.04
C ALA A 537 11.77 -63.05 10.08
N LYS A 538 12.89 -62.29 10.25
CA LYS A 538 13.67 -61.91 11.46
C LYS A 538 14.50 -60.60 11.33
N HIS A 539 14.87 -59.99 12.48
CA HIS A 539 16.11 -59.20 12.79
C HIS A 539 16.45 -57.91 11.99
N ARG A 540 17.15 -56.87 12.49
CA ARG A 540 17.71 -56.39 13.80
C ARG A 540 17.33 -54.88 13.91
N GLY A 541 17.15 -54.21 15.05
CA GLY A 541 18.14 -53.85 16.09
C GLY A 541 19.07 -52.72 15.61
N THR A 542 19.20 -51.52 16.21
CA THR A 542 18.72 -50.93 17.49
C THR A 542 18.57 -49.38 17.41
N ALA A 543 18.09 -48.71 18.47
CA ALA A 543 17.56 -47.32 18.49
C ALA A 543 18.34 -46.36 19.46
N PRO A 544 17.93 -45.09 19.79
CA PRO A 544 18.88 -43.96 19.94
C PRO A 544 18.84 -43.11 21.25
N ASP A 545 19.79 -42.16 21.37
CA ASP A 545 19.73 -40.83 22.06
C ASP A 545 19.48 -40.81 23.61
N PRO A 546 19.35 -39.67 24.34
CA PRO A 546 19.97 -38.32 24.28
C PRO A 546 20.68 -37.87 25.59
N ARG A 547 21.30 -36.66 25.61
CA ARG A 547 21.05 -35.56 26.62
C ARG A 547 21.96 -34.32 26.45
N VAL A 548 21.51 -33.16 26.95
CA VAL A 548 22.10 -31.81 26.78
C VAL A 548 21.95 -30.95 28.04
N PRO A 549 23.00 -30.19 28.45
CA PRO A 549 22.84 -28.82 28.95
C PRO A 549 23.97 -27.84 28.49
N GLN A 550 23.99 -26.62 29.02
CA GLN A 550 25.01 -25.56 28.80
C GLN A 550 25.69 -25.14 30.13
N ALA A 551 26.85 -24.46 30.09
CA ALA A 551 27.07 -23.09 30.62
C ALA A 551 28.47 -22.79 31.24
N ARG A 552 28.96 -21.57 30.90
CA ARG A 552 29.98 -20.67 31.53
C ARG A 552 30.78 -21.12 32.78
N ARG A 553 32.07 -20.77 32.84
CA ARG A 553 32.63 -19.81 33.84
C ARG A 553 34.09 -19.33 33.60
N GLU A 554 34.48 -18.34 34.42
CA GLU A 554 35.67 -17.49 34.40
C GLU A 554 37.06 -18.17 34.54
N ALA A 555 38.12 -17.39 34.30
CA ALA A 555 39.53 -17.72 34.60
C ALA A 555 39.92 -17.40 36.06
N PRO A 556 41.09 -17.90 36.55
CA PRO A 556 42.14 -16.92 36.86
C PRO A 556 43.61 -17.37 36.67
N GLN A 557 44.46 -16.34 36.56
CA GLN A 557 45.92 -16.19 36.79
C GLN A 557 46.79 -17.39 37.24
N GLY A 558 47.99 -17.51 36.62
CA GLY A 558 49.16 -18.24 37.12
C GLY A 558 50.47 -17.71 36.45
N PRO A 559 51.67 -17.72 37.09
CA PRO A 559 52.74 -16.79 36.71
C PRO A 559 54.09 -17.38 36.22
N SER A 560 54.85 -16.51 35.54
CA SER A 560 56.34 -16.41 35.51
C SER A 560 57.21 -17.60 35.08
N GLY A 561 58.05 -17.35 34.05
CA GLY A 561 59.24 -18.18 33.74
C GLY A 561 60.22 -17.44 32.82
N ARG A 562 61.42 -17.10 33.31
CA ARG A 562 62.49 -16.47 32.51
C ARG A 562 63.46 -17.52 31.96
N SER A 563 63.94 -17.32 30.72
CA SER A 563 65.33 -17.60 30.36
C SER A 563 65.77 -16.68 29.21
N ALA A 564 67.06 -16.34 29.12
CA ALA A 564 67.58 -15.46 28.07
C ALA A 564 69.10 -15.64 27.90
N HIS A 565 69.58 -15.81 26.66
CA HIS A 565 70.93 -15.47 26.18
C HIS A 565 70.83 -15.06 24.69
N ARG A 566 71.52 -14.06 24.10
CA ARG A 566 72.93 -13.57 24.14
C ARG A 566 73.91 -14.49 23.36
N VAL A 567 74.81 -14.04 22.46
CA VAL A 567 75.14 -12.73 21.79
C VAL A 567 75.77 -13.04 20.41
N ASP A 568 75.64 -12.15 19.41
CA ASP A 568 76.66 -11.65 18.42
C ASP A 568 75.92 -10.97 17.23
N GLN A 569 76.27 -9.82 16.63
CA GLN A 569 77.52 -9.04 16.37
C GLN A 569 78.43 -9.68 15.29
N ASP A 570 79.04 -8.97 14.33
CA ASP A 570 79.46 -7.55 14.24
C ASP A 570 79.45 -7.00 12.77
N ARG A 571 79.70 -5.68 12.62
CA ARG A 571 80.02 -4.86 11.40
C ARG A 571 78.83 -4.32 10.59
N MET A 572 78.64 -2.99 10.41
CA MET A 572 79.50 -1.86 9.93
C MET A 572 79.71 -1.85 8.39
N ARG A 573 79.57 -0.73 7.64
CA ARG A 573 79.60 0.71 8.02
C ARG A 573 79.01 1.65 6.94
N GLY A 574 78.36 2.76 7.33
CA GLY A 574 78.16 4.00 6.54
C GLY A 574 77.03 3.99 5.47
N THR A 575 76.37 5.12 5.12
CA THR A 575 76.50 6.52 5.59
C THR A 575 75.12 7.25 5.50
N THR A 576 75.00 8.41 6.14
CA THR A 576 73.75 9.06 6.60
C THR A 576 73.03 9.99 5.60
N VAL A 577 71.76 10.32 5.93
CA VAL A 577 70.90 11.43 5.43
C VAL A 577 70.20 11.22 4.07
N VAL A 578 68.93 10.79 4.09
CA VAL A 578 67.73 11.68 4.03
C VAL A 578 66.62 11.02 4.86
N SER A 579 66.03 11.74 5.81
CA SER A 579 64.97 11.19 6.70
C SER A 579 63.92 12.24 7.07
N ASP A 580 63.13 12.69 6.09
CA ASP A 580 61.99 13.62 6.27
C ASP A 580 60.97 13.48 5.12
N VAL A 581 60.36 12.30 4.96
CA VAL A 581 59.16 12.08 4.11
C VAL A 581 58.27 10.95 4.67
N LEU A 582 58.87 9.84 5.12
CA LEU A 582 58.15 8.64 5.56
C LEU A 582 57.56 8.77 6.98
N ALA A 583 56.57 9.64 7.10
CA ALA A 583 55.70 9.81 8.27
C ALA A 583 54.20 9.85 7.84
N LEU A 584 53.84 9.04 6.85
CA LEU A 584 52.43 8.71 6.60
C LEU A 584 51.97 7.74 7.70
N ASN A 585 51.19 8.25 8.64
CA ASN A 585 50.68 7.48 9.78
C ASN A 585 49.83 6.29 9.35
N ASP A 586 49.78 5.26 10.20
CA ASP A 586 48.90 4.09 10.08
C ASP A 586 47.44 4.52 9.82
N THR A 587 47.04 4.40 8.57
CA THR A 587 45.71 4.78 8.06
C THR A 587 45.12 3.66 7.23
N GLU A 588 45.19 2.42 7.75
CA GLU A 588 44.31 1.35 7.29
C GLU A 588 42.86 1.83 7.42
N ALA A 589 42.13 1.92 6.31
CA ALA A 589 40.73 2.27 6.32
C ALA A 589 39.91 1.14 7.00
N PRO A 590 39.41 1.29 8.25
CA PRO A 590 38.96 0.15 9.07
C PRO A 590 37.62 -0.47 8.61
N ASP A 591 37.04 0.08 7.55
CA ASP A 591 35.70 -0.22 7.04
C ASP A 591 35.75 -0.91 5.65
N LEU A 592 36.93 -1.28 5.16
CA LEU A 592 37.11 -2.05 3.91
C LEU A 592 37.18 -3.56 4.21
N ASP A 593 36.63 -4.37 3.30
CA ASP A 593 36.60 -5.83 3.42
C ASP A 593 38.04 -6.41 3.48
N PRO A 594 38.44 -7.10 4.56
CA PRO A 594 39.78 -7.70 4.68
C PRO A 594 40.01 -8.89 3.72
N ALA A 595 38.99 -9.38 3.02
CA ALA A 595 39.16 -10.32 1.91
C ALA A 595 39.59 -9.63 0.59
N MET A 596 39.58 -8.29 0.53
CA MET A 596 40.02 -7.53 -0.63
C MET A 596 41.56 -7.62 -0.82
N PRO A 597 42.06 -7.94 -2.03
CA PRO A 597 43.50 -7.97 -2.29
C PRO A 597 44.17 -6.62 -1.97
N GLU A 598 45.31 -6.65 -1.29
CA GLU A 598 45.98 -5.44 -0.81
C GLU A 598 46.25 -4.36 -1.88
N PRO A 599 46.71 -4.67 -3.12
CA PRO A 599 46.86 -3.65 -4.16
C PRO A 599 45.54 -2.99 -4.58
N MET A 600 44.41 -3.70 -4.48
CA MET A 600 43.07 -3.15 -4.72
C MET A 600 42.63 -2.28 -3.54
N ARG A 601 42.87 -2.73 -2.31
CA ARG A 601 42.61 -1.99 -1.06
C ARG A 601 43.32 -0.64 -1.03
N LEU A 602 44.59 -0.60 -1.44
CA LEU A 602 45.40 0.62 -1.52
C LEU A 602 44.88 1.58 -2.61
N ARG A 603 44.60 1.10 -3.82
CA ARG A 603 44.01 1.91 -4.90
C ARG A 603 42.64 2.48 -4.50
N LEU A 604 41.82 1.69 -3.79
CA LEU A 604 40.51 2.13 -3.33
C LEU A 604 40.62 3.21 -2.23
N ALA A 605 41.60 3.10 -1.34
CA ALA A 605 41.90 4.14 -0.36
C ALA A 605 42.37 5.45 -1.03
N GLU A 606 43.19 5.36 -2.09
CA GLU A 606 43.58 6.52 -2.90
C GLU A 606 42.36 7.16 -3.58
N ALA A 607 41.55 6.36 -4.29
CA ALA A 607 40.35 6.83 -5.00
C ALA A 607 39.34 7.52 -4.07
N LEU A 608 39.07 6.95 -2.90
CA LEU A 608 38.19 7.52 -1.88
C LEU A 608 38.82 8.69 -1.10
N GLY A 609 40.14 8.87 -1.19
CA GLY A 609 40.87 10.01 -0.61
C GLY A 609 40.88 11.26 -1.50
N ARG A 610 40.43 11.17 -2.76
CA ARG A 610 40.28 12.31 -3.67
C ARG A 610 39.10 13.22 -3.27
N PRO A 611 39.03 14.47 -3.75
CA PRO A 611 37.91 15.36 -3.45
C PRO A 611 36.55 14.77 -3.90
N ALA A 612 35.59 14.71 -2.98
CA ALA A 612 34.24 14.22 -3.23
C ALA A 612 33.23 15.37 -3.18
N ALA A 613 32.65 15.74 -4.32
CA ALA A 613 31.64 16.79 -4.37
C ALA A 613 30.31 16.32 -3.75
N GLN A 614 29.48 17.29 -3.32
CA GLN A 614 28.09 17.08 -2.89
C GLN A 614 27.84 16.15 -1.68
N GLN A 615 28.89 15.70 -0.97
CA GLN A 615 28.73 14.97 0.29
C GLN A 615 28.07 15.86 1.36
N PRO A 616 27.34 15.28 2.34
CA PRO A 616 26.75 16.04 3.44
C PRO A 616 27.73 16.23 4.60
N ASP A 617 27.61 17.37 5.29
CA ASP A 617 28.34 17.65 6.52
C ASP A 617 27.71 16.87 7.69
N TRP A 618 28.17 15.63 7.90
CA TRP A 618 27.68 14.75 8.98
C TRP A 618 28.02 15.34 10.37
N PRO A 619 27.04 15.51 11.29
CA PRO A 619 27.29 16.08 12.62
C PRO A 619 28.15 15.21 13.56
N ASP A 620 28.19 13.89 13.33
CA ASP A 620 28.90 12.92 14.16
C ASP A 620 29.66 11.91 13.28
N PRO A 621 30.98 12.08 13.11
CA PRO A 621 31.82 11.16 12.34
C PRO A 621 31.91 9.74 12.91
N ALA A 622 31.69 9.55 14.21
CA ALA A 622 31.71 8.21 14.82
C ALA A 622 30.43 7.44 14.49
N ALA A 623 29.27 8.10 14.54
CA ALA A 623 28.01 7.54 14.07
C ALA A 623 28.06 7.14 12.60
N VAL A 624 28.73 7.92 11.75
CA VAL A 624 29.00 7.58 10.33
C VAL A 624 29.86 6.32 10.22
N ALA A 625 30.96 6.21 10.98
CA ALA A 625 31.81 5.04 10.97
C ALA A 625 31.06 3.75 11.39
N ASP A 626 30.27 3.82 12.46
CA ASP A 626 29.47 2.68 12.95
C ASP A 626 28.36 2.26 11.97
N VAL A 627 27.72 3.23 11.31
CA VAL A 627 26.76 2.99 10.23
C VAL A 627 27.42 2.28 9.04
N ARG A 628 28.60 2.73 8.61
CA ARG A 628 29.32 2.11 7.47
C ARG A 628 29.75 0.68 7.79
N ARG A 629 30.18 0.43 9.02
CA ARG A 629 30.47 -0.92 9.51
C ARG A 629 29.22 -1.80 9.58
N THR A 630 28.07 -1.24 9.93
CA THR A 630 26.78 -1.94 9.87
C THR A 630 26.44 -2.32 8.44
N LEU A 631 26.44 -1.35 7.52
CA LEU A 631 26.19 -1.56 6.09
C LEU A 631 27.12 -2.60 5.45
N GLY A 632 28.41 -2.60 5.81
CA GLY A 632 29.39 -3.57 5.33
C GLY A 632 29.08 -5.03 5.69
N ASN A 633 28.30 -5.26 6.76
CA ASN A 633 27.87 -6.58 7.22
C ASN A 633 26.47 -6.98 6.70
N LEU A 634 25.76 -6.12 5.98
CA LEU A 634 24.42 -6.43 5.45
C LEU A 634 24.51 -7.15 4.09
N PRO A 635 23.47 -7.94 3.72
CA PRO A 635 23.34 -8.51 2.39
C PRO A 635 23.31 -7.41 1.31
N PRO A 636 23.92 -7.63 0.14
CA PRO A 636 23.84 -6.69 -0.98
C PRO A 636 22.44 -6.63 -1.61
N ILE A 637 22.17 -5.59 -2.40
CA ILE A 637 20.92 -5.41 -3.15
C ILE A 637 20.94 -6.23 -4.45
N THR A 638 22.12 -6.38 -5.04
CA THR A 638 22.39 -7.01 -6.34
C THR A 638 23.51 -8.04 -6.23
N THR A 639 23.73 -8.83 -7.28
CA THR A 639 24.82 -9.82 -7.32
C THR A 639 25.75 -9.59 -8.53
N PRO A 640 27.03 -10.02 -8.46
CA PRO A 640 27.97 -9.91 -9.57
C PRO A 640 27.45 -10.53 -10.88
N ALA A 641 26.80 -11.69 -10.80
CA ALA A 641 26.24 -12.38 -11.96
C ALA A 641 25.12 -11.57 -12.66
N GLU A 642 24.32 -10.81 -11.92
CA GLU A 642 23.28 -9.93 -12.48
C GLU A 642 23.88 -8.67 -13.11
N ILE A 643 25.02 -8.21 -12.61
CA ILE A 643 25.77 -7.07 -13.15
C ILE A 643 26.47 -7.45 -14.45
N ASP A 644 27.09 -8.64 -14.52
CA ASP A 644 27.70 -9.13 -15.76
C ASP A 644 26.63 -9.51 -16.80
N LEU A 645 25.47 -10.06 -16.38
CA LEU A 645 24.31 -10.22 -17.26
C LEU A 645 23.85 -8.88 -17.85
N LEU A 646 23.78 -7.82 -17.04
CA LEU A 646 23.48 -6.48 -17.55
C LEU A 646 24.57 -5.98 -18.50
N HIS A 647 25.84 -6.26 -18.22
CA HIS A 647 26.94 -5.89 -19.14
C HIS A 647 26.80 -6.58 -20.51
N ASP A 648 26.38 -7.85 -20.57
CA ASP A 648 26.11 -8.54 -21.84
C ASP A 648 24.94 -7.90 -22.61
N ARG A 649 23.87 -7.49 -21.89
CA ARG A 649 22.72 -6.79 -22.47
C ARG A 649 23.10 -5.40 -22.99
N LEU A 650 23.89 -4.64 -22.23
CA LEU A 650 24.38 -3.32 -22.64
C LEU A 650 25.40 -3.41 -23.78
N ALA A 651 26.18 -4.48 -23.86
CA ALA A 651 27.05 -4.73 -25.00
C ALA A 651 26.28 -4.93 -26.32
N GLN A 652 25.06 -5.50 -26.26
CA GLN A 652 24.14 -5.56 -27.42
C GLN A 652 23.66 -4.16 -27.80
N VAL A 653 23.28 -3.32 -26.82
CA VAL A 653 22.86 -1.93 -27.07
C VAL A 653 23.98 -1.15 -27.76
N ALA A 654 25.22 -1.24 -27.28
CA ALA A 654 26.37 -0.55 -27.88
C ALA A 654 26.71 -0.98 -29.32
N ARG A 655 26.23 -2.14 -29.78
CA ARG A 655 26.41 -2.65 -31.14
C ARG A 655 25.22 -2.38 -32.08
N GLY A 656 24.17 -1.72 -31.60
CA GLY A 656 22.92 -1.55 -32.36
C GLY A 656 21.99 -2.78 -32.35
N GLU A 657 22.29 -3.77 -31.50
CA GLU A 657 21.51 -5.02 -31.40
C GLU A 657 20.37 -4.94 -30.36
N ALA A 658 20.28 -3.84 -29.61
CA ALA A 658 19.28 -3.60 -28.57
C ALA A 658 19.09 -2.09 -28.30
N PHE A 659 18.07 -1.74 -27.50
CA PHE A 659 17.77 -0.36 -27.07
C PHE A 659 17.66 -0.29 -25.54
N LEU A 660 18.17 0.78 -24.91
CA LEU A 660 18.13 0.98 -23.46
C LEU A 660 16.96 1.88 -23.05
N LEU A 661 16.06 1.38 -22.20
CA LEU A 661 15.05 2.18 -21.51
C LEU A 661 15.38 2.25 -20.02
N GLN A 662 15.80 3.43 -19.55
CA GLN A 662 16.02 3.72 -18.15
C GLN A 662 14.96 4.70 -17.61
N GLY A 663 14.26 4.34 -16.53
CA GLY A 663 13.14 5.14 -16.03
C GLY A 663 12.69 4.83 -14.60
N GLY A 664 12.06 5.80 -13.94
CA GLY A 664 11.61 5.76 -12.55
C GLY A 664 11.67 7.17 -11.95
N ASP A 665 11.54 7.32 -10.63
CA ASP A 665 11.39 8.62 -9.98
C ASP A 665 12.59 9.56 -10.15
N CYS A 666 12.36 10.86 -9.92
CA CYS A 666 13.48 11.75 -9.70
C CYS A 666 14.25 11.32 -8.44
N ALA A 667 13.60 11.40 -7.29
CA ALA A 667 14.12 10.91 -6.01
C ALA A 667 13.09 9.91 -5.45
N GLU A 668 13.53 8.71 -5.10
CA GLU A 668 12.73 7.83 -4.24
C GLU A 668 12.65 8.47 -2.84
N THR A 669 11.51 8.36 -2.16
CA THR A 669 11.37 8.71 -0.73
C THR A 669 11.06 7.46 0.08
N PHE A 670 11.45 7.44 1.35
CA PHE A 670 11.08 6.33 2.24
C PHE A 670 9.57 6.28 2.47
N ALA A 671 8.85 7.37 2.21
CA ALA A 671 7.41 7.46 2.37
C ALA A 671 6.63 6.83 1.21
N GLU A 672 7.00 7.15 -0.03
CA GLU A 672 6.28 6.77 -1.25
C GLU A 672 6.68 5.38 -1.78
N ASN A 673 7.76 4.81 -1.24
CA ASN A 673 8.22 3.45 -1.52
C ASN A 673 7.26 2.37 -0.98
N THR A 674 6.06 2.30 -1.56
CA THR A 674 4.99 1.34 -1.26
C THR A 674 4.83 0.32 -2.38
N GLU A 675 4.14 -0.80 -2.12
CA GLU A 675 3.83 -1.77 -3.16
C GLU A 675 2.99 -1.18 -4.31
N SER A 676 2.04 -0.29 -3.98
CA SER A 676 1.20 0.43 -4.94
C SER A 676 2.05 1.24 -5.93
N HIS A 677 2.95 2.08 -5.40
CA HIS A 677 3.82 2.96 -6.17
C HIS A 677 4.87 2.17 -6.98
N ILE A 678 5.56 1.21 -6.35
CA ILE A 678 6.57 0.37 -7.01
C ILE A 678 5.95 -0.43 -8.17
N ARG A 679 4.78 -1.04 -7.97
CA ARG A 679 4.06 -1.73 -9.06
C ARG A 679 3.62 -0.78 -10.16
N GLY A 680 3.20 0.44 -9.81
CA GLY A 680 2.91 1.50 -10.77
C GLY A 680 4.11 1.82 -11.67
N ASN A 681 5.28 2.08 -11.08
CA ASN A 681 6.49 2.45 -11.82
C ASN A 681 7.00 1.28 -12.68
N ILE A 682 6.97 0.05 -12.15
CA ILE A 682 7.27 -1.18 -12.93
C ILE A 682 6.31 -1.31 -14.11
N ARG A 683 5.00 -1.17 -13.88
CA ARG A 683 3.96 -1.25 -14.92
C ARG A 683 4.23 -0.25 -16.04
N THR A 684 4.43 1.03 -15.73
CA THR A 684 4.68 2.07 -16.74
C THR A 684 5.97 1.78 -17.53
N LEU A 685 7.06 1.37 -16.86
CA LEU A 685 8.32 1.02 -17.53
C LEU A 685 8.15 -0.18 -18.47
N LEU A 686 7.38 -1.20 -18.08
CA LEU A 686 7.06 -2.35 -18.94
C LEU A 686 6.16 -1.96 -20.12
N GLN A 687 5.10 -1.19 -19.88
CA GLN A 687 4.20 -0.71 -20.92
C GLN A 687 4.94 0.08 -22.02
N MET A 688 5.84 0.98 -21.62
CA MET A 688 6.74 1.70 -22.54
C MET A 688 7.68 0.73 -23.28
N ALA A 689 8.31 -0.21 -22.56
CA ALA A 689 9.26 -1.16 -23.16
C ALA A 689 8.62 -2.03 -24.25
N VAL A 690 7.34 -2.42 -24.12
CA VAL A 690 6.61 -3.19 -25.14
C VAL A 690 6.42 -2.38 -26.43
N VAL A 691 6.01 -1.11 -26.32
CA VAL A 691 5.82 -0.22 -27.48
C VAL A 691 7.16 0.00 -28.20
N LEU A 692 8.23 0.27 -27.45
CA LEU A 692 9.57 0.46 -28.01
C LEU A 692 10.17 -0.82 -28.61
N THR A 693 9.95 -1.99 -28.00
CA THR A 693 10.43 -3.29 -28.53
C THR A 693 9.82 -3.59 -29.89
N TYR A 694 8.51 -3.36 -30.04
CA TYR A 694 7.83 -3.56 -31.32
C TYR A 694 8.32 -2.57 -32.39
N ALA A 695 8.46 -1.30 -32.04
CA ALA A 695 8.83 -0.26 -32.99
C ALA A 695 10.29 -0.33 -33.45
N ALA A 696 11.23 -0.58 -32.54
CA ALA A 696 12.64 -0.79 -32.87
C ALA A 696 12.89 -2.13 -33.59
N SER A 697 11.99 -3.11 -33.46
CA SER A 697 12.24 -4.52 -33.80
C SER A 697 13.48 -5.12 -33.11
N LEU A 698 13.87 -4.55 -31.96
CA LEU A 698 15.04 -4.91 -31.17
C LEU A 698 14.67 -5.13 -29.69
N PRO A 699 15.41 -5.96 -28.94
CA PRO A 699 15.23 -6.11 -27.49
C PRO A 699 15.40 -4.78 -26.74
N VAL A 700 14.45 -4.46 -25.85
CA VAL A 700 14.59 -3.31 -24.92
C VAL A 700 15.15 -3.79 -23.57
N VAL A 701 16.35 -3.30 -23.22
CA VAL A 701 16.98 -3.47 -21.91
C VAL A 701 16.31 -2.49 -20.92
N LYS A 702 15.79 -3.01 -19.80
CA LYS A 702 14.94 -2.26 -18.87
C LYS A 702 15.68 -1.98 -17.58
N VAL A 703 15.90 -0.70 -17.25
CA VAL A 703 16.67 -0.28 -16.08
C VAL A 703 15.84 0.71 -15.24
N GLY A 704 15.38 0.26 -14.07
CA GLY A 704 14.67 1.10 -13.12
C GLY A 704 15.60 2.12 -12.45
N ARG A 705 15.14 3.36 -12.31
CA ARG A 705 15.67 4.33 -11.33
C ARG A 705 15.02 4.03 -9.98
N ILE A 706 15.51 2.99 -9.31
CA ILE A 706 14.77 2.30 -8.25
C ILE A 706 15.73 1.55 -7.31
N ALA A 707 15.30 1.34 -6.06
CA ALA A 707 16.05 0.62 -5.02
C ALA A 707 17.43 1.23 -4.70
N GLY A 708 17.52 2.57 -4.66
CA GLY A 708 18.74 3.27 -4.26
C GLY A 708 18.77 4.77 -4.55
N GLN A 709 17.82 5.31 -5.31
CA GLN A 709 17.80 6.67 -5.84
C GLN A 709 17.34 7.73 -4.80
N TYR A 710 17.64 7.50 -3.52
CA TYR A 710 17.28 8.36 -2.40
C TYR A 710 18.17 9.61 -2.25
N ALA A 711 19.29 9.74 -2.97
CA ALA A 711 20.23 10.86 -2.87
C ALA A 711 20.04 11.92 -3.97
N LYS A 712 20.24 13.22 -3.66
CA LYS A 712 20.16 14.32 -4.64
C LYS A 712 21.27 15.38 -4.51
N PRO A 713 21.98 15.73 -5.60
CA PRO A 713 22.92 16.84 -5.60
C PRO A 713 22.17 18.17 -5.71
N ARG A 714 22.68 19.24 -5.11
CA ARG A 714 21.99 20.55 -5.06
C ARG A 714 22.92 21.68 -5.53
N SER A 715 22.39 22.61 -6.32
CA SER A 715 23.15 23.81 -6.75
C SER A 715 23.44 24.77 -5.59
N ASN A 716 22.47 24.92 -4.68
CA ASN A 716 22.56 25.78 -3.50
C ASN A 716 22.61 24.92 -2.24
N THR A 717 23.21 25.44 -1.16
CA THR A 717 23.19 24.81 0.18
C THR A 717 21.96 25.19 1.01
N ILE A 718 21.28 26.29 0.64
CA ILE A 718 20.08 26.81 1.29
C ILE A 718 18.92 26.86 0.27
N ASP A 719 17.69 26.60 0.71
CA ASP A 719 16.47 26.66 -0.11
C ASP A 719 15.72 28.01 0.00
N SER A 720 14.59 28.13 -0.71
CA SER A 720 13.73 29.33 -0.72
C SER A 720 13.07 29.65 0.63
N LEU A 721 13.11 28.74 1.60
CA LEU A 721 12.61 28.94 2.96
C LEU A 721 13.72 29.37 3.94
N GLY A 722 14.95 29.56 3.44
CA GLY A 722 16.12 29.86 4.28
C GLY A 722 16.64 28.66 5.07
N LEU A 723 16.22 27.44 4.72
CA LEU A 723 16.63 26.20 5.39
C LEU A 723 17.77 25.49 4.63
N PRO A 724 18.62 24.70 5.30
CA PRO A 724 19.54 23.80 4.61
C PRO A 724 18.75 22.89 3.65
N VAL A 725 19.23 22.75 2.41
CA VAL A 725 18.51 22.03 1.35
C VAL A 725 18.22 20.58 1.72
N TYR A 726 17.05 20.09 1.29
CA TYR A 726 16.81 18.66 1.19
C TYR A 726 17.79 18.04 0.18
N ARG A 727 18.55 17.03 0.61
CA ARG A 727 19.54 16.29 -0.19
C ARG A 727 19.08 14.88 -0.53
N GLY A 728 17.79 14.60 -0.37
CA GLY A 728 17.23 13.26 -0.50
C GLY A 728 17.15 12.52 0.84
N ASP A 729 16.22 11.58 0.95
CA ASP A 729 15.80 10.94 2.20
C ASP A 729 16.91 10.13 2.89
N ILE A 730 17.94 9.73 2.14
CA ILE A 730 19.17 9.10 2.67
C ILE A 730 20.08 10.06 3.45
N VAL A 731 19.89 11.38 3.30
CA VAL A 731 20.66 12.42 4.03
C VAL A 731 19.82 13.07 5.13
N ASN A 732 18.70 13.70 4.75
CA ASN A 732 17.88 14.51 5.64
C ASN A 732 16.40 14.46 5.23
N SER A 733 15.51 15.07 6.03
CA SER A 733 14.07 15.02 5.81
C SER A 733 13.61 16.04 4.77
N LEU A 734 12.61 15.70 3.96
CA LEU A 734 11.92 16.68 3.10
C LEU A 734 11.25 17.80 3.94
N PHE A 735 10.78 17.44 5.14
CA PHE A 735 10.00 18.30 6.04
C PHE A 735 10.70 19.65 6.33
N PRO A 736 10.03 20.79 6.12
CA PRO A 736 10.67 22.12 6.14
C PRO A 736 10.83 22.67 7.56
N THR A 737 11.76 22.10 8.33
CA THR A 737 12.21 22.68 9.61
C THR A 737 13.73 22.56 9.78
N PRO A 738 14.39 23.47 10.53
CA PRO A 738 15.84 23.41 10.72
C PRO A 738 16.35 22.06 11.27
N ALA A 739 15.64 21.49 12.25
CA ALA A 739 16.01 20.21 12.86
C ALA A 739 15.87 19.03 11.88
N ALA A 740 14.82 19.00 11.07
CA ALA A 740 14.57 17.93 10.10
C ALA A 740 15.55 17.97 8.91
N ARG A 741 16.21 19.11 8.66
CA ARG A 741 17.21 19.31 7.60
C ARG A 741 18.65 19.02 8.03
N VAL A 742 18.91 18.71 9.30
CA VAL A 742 20.21 18.20 9.76
C VAL A 742 20.47 16.82 9.13
N PRO A 743 21.66 16.52 8.58
CA PRO A 743 22.00 15.19 8.10
C PRO A 743 22.03 14.15 9.24
N ASP A 744 21.35 13.01 9.04
CA ASP A 744 21.34 11.89 9.99
C ASP A 744 21.97 10.63 9.35
N PRO A 745 23.17 10.19 9.78
CA PRO A 745 23.82 8.99 9.26
C PRO A 745 22.96 7.72 9.32
N LYS A 746 21.99 7.62 10.25
CA LYS A 746 21.11 6.44 10.36
C LYS A 746 20.23 6.25 9.11
N ARG A 747 19.98 7.32 8.35
CA ARG A 747 19.26 7.27 7.08
C ARG A 747 19.99 6.46 6.00
N LEU A 748 21.30 6.24 6.11
CA LEU A 748 22.02 5.31 5.23
C LEU A 748 21.58 3.85 5.44
N VAL A 749 21.38 3.42 6.70
CA VAL A 749 20.87 2.07 7.03
C VAL A 749 19.39 1.93 6.66
N GLN A 750 18.62 2.99 6.84
CA GLN A 750 17.23 3.03 6.39
C GLN A 750 17.14 2.90 4.86
N ALA A 751 17.96 3.64 4.11
CA ALA A 751 18.00 3.55 2.65
C ALA A 751 18.34 2.15 2.15
N HIS A 752 19.34 1.46 2.74
CA HIS A 752 19.62 0.06 2.42
C HIS A 752 18.41 -0.85 2.70
N SER A 753 17.79 -0.70 3.87
CA SER A 753 16.66 -1.53 4.30
C SER A 753 15.45 -1.37 3.36
N VAL A 754 15.17 -0.14 2.93
CA VAL A 754 14.11 0.16 1.96
C VAL A 754 14.50 -0.36 0.56
N SER A 755 15.73 -0.10 0.10
CA SER A 755 16.26 -0.61 -1.19
C SER A 755 16.12 -2.13 -1.31
N ALA A 756 16.45 -2.88 -0.26
CA ALA A 756 16.36 -4.33 -0.23
C ALA A 756 14.91 -4.82 -0.34
N ALA A 757 13.97 -4.15 0.35
CA ALA A 757 12.54 -4.45 0.24
C ALA A 757 12.00 -4.14 -1.17
N THR A 758 12.42 -3.01 -1.75
CA THR A 758 12.05 -2.59 -3.11
C THR A 758 12.56 -3.57 -4.15
N MET A 759 13.86 -3.92 -4.13
CA MET A 759 14.42 -4.87 -5.10
C MET A 759 13.80 -6.27 -4.94
N ASN A 760 13.47 -6.70 -3.72
CA ASN A 760 12.72 -7.94 -3.50
C ASN A 760 11.32 -7.89 -4.15
N LEU A 761 10.60 -6.76 -4.04
CA LEU A 761 9.31 -6.58 -4.72
C LEU A 761 9.48 -6.52 -6.25
N VAL A 762 10.51 -5.85 -6.78
CA VAL A 762 10.82 -5.87 -8.23
C VAL A 762 10.99 -7.31 -8.72
N ARG A 763 11.83 -8.09 -8.04
CA ARG A 763 12.10 -9.51 -8.37
C ARG A 763 10.83 -10.37 -8.32
N ALA A 764 9.95 -10.14 -7.33
CA ALA A 764 8.66 -10.82 -7.25
C ALA A 764 7.66 -10.37 -8.35
N ALA A 765 7.70 -9.09 -8.72
CA ALA A 765 6.83 -8.49 -9.71
C ALA A 765 7.21 -8.85 -11.15
N THR A 766 8.47 -9.20 -11.44
CA THR A 766 8.92 -9.59 -12.79
C THR A 766 9.14 -11.10 -12.98
N GLY A 767 8.97 -11.91 -11.93
CA GLY A 767 8.99 -13.38 -12.04
C GLY A 767 7.76 -13.96 -12.75
N GLN A 768 7.76 -15.29 -13.00
CA GLN A 768 6.76 -16.01 -13.80
C GLN A 768 5.30 -15.97 -13.29
N ALA A 769 5.07 -15.48 -12.07
CA ALA A 769 3.74 -15.28 -11.49
C ALA A 769 3.49 -13.79 -11.13
N GLY A 770 4.27 -12.89 -11.75
CA GLY A 770 4.25 -11.45 -11.53
C GLY A 770 3.35 -10.68 -12.51
N ILE A 771 3.59 -9.37 -12.59
CA ILE A 771 2.87 -8.41 -13.44
C ILE A 771 3.59 -8.16 -14.79
N ALA A 772 4.51 -9.05 -15.16
CA ALA A 772 5.36 -8.93 -16.34
C ALA A 772 4.93 -9.83 -17.51
N ASP A 773 3.73 -10.41 -17.46
CA ASP A 773 3.17 -11.14 -18.59
C ASP A 773 2.89 -10.18 -19.77
N LEU A 774 3.45 -10.50 -20.93
CA LEU A 774 3.40 -9.63 -22.11
C LEU A 774 1.97 -9.37 -22.62
N ARG A 775 1.04 -10.30 -22.39
CA ARG A 775 -0.38 -10.15 -22.75
C ARG A 775 -1.06 -9.14 -21.82
N GLN A 776 -0.83 -9.27 -20.51
CA GLN A 776 -1.36 -8.33 -19.50
C GLN A 776 -0.83 -6.89 -19.72
N VAL A 777 0.47 -6.75 -20.02
CA VAL A 777 1.07 -5.44 -20.34
C VAL A 777 0.47 -4.84 -21.61
N HIS A 778 0.14 -5.66 -22.61
CA HIS A 778 -0.54 -5.21 -23.82
C HIS A 778 -1.98 -4.76 -23.56
N ASP A 779 -2.74 -5.47 -22.72
CA ASP A 779 -4.11 -5.09 -22.37
C ASP A 779 -4.18 -3.70 -21.70
N TRP A 780 -3.23 -3.37 -20.82
CA TRP A 780 -3.10 -2.02 -20.24
C TRP A 780 -2.76 -0.94 -21.28
N ASN A 781 -1.98 -1.27 -22.31
CA ASN A 781 -1.73 -0.36 -23.44
C ASN A 781 -3.00 -0.13 -24.28
N GLN A 782 -3.84 -1.16 -24.44
CA GLN A 782 -5.15 -1.01 -25.08
C GLN A 782 -6.11 -0.16 -24.23
N ASP A 783 -6.10 -0.26 -22.90
CA ASP A 783 -6.87 0.63 -22.02
C ASP A 783 -6.41 2.08 -22.09
N PHE A 784 -5.09 2.33 -22.11
CA PHE A 784 -4.55 3.67 -22.33
C PHE A 784 -5.06 4.28 -23.65
N VAL A 785 -4.98 3.54 -24.75
CA VAL A 785 -5.45 3.99 -26.07
C VAL A 785 -6.98 4.16 -26.14
N ARG A 786 -7.74 3.36 -25.39
CA ARG A 786 -9.20 3.56 -25.23
C ARG A 786 -9.55 4.85 -24.49
N MET A 787 -8.69 5.30 -23.56
CA MET A 787 -9.00 6.36 -22.59
C MET A 787 -8.36 7.73 -22.90
N THR A 788 -7.24 7.76 -23.63
CA THR A 788 -6.51 9.00 -23.94
C THR A 788 -7.25 9.89 -24.96
N PRO A 789 -7.28 11.23 -24.78
CA PRO A 789 -7.84 12.16 -25.76
C PRO A 789 -7.16 12.07 -27.15
N ALA A 790 -5.87 11.70 -27.19
CA ALA A 790 -5.08 11.57 -28.41
C ALA A 790 -5.25 10.23 -29.15
N ARG A 791 -6.27 9.42 -28.80
CA ARG A 791 -6.51 8.04 -29.31
C ARG A 791 -6.22 7.86 -30.79
N ALA A 792 -6.72 8.77 -31.63
CA ALA A 792 -6.60 8.67 -33.10
C ALA A 792 -5.16 8.63 -33.62
N ARG A 793 -4.16 9.11 -32.86
CA ARG A 793 -2.74 8.99 -33.20
C ARG A 793 -2.19 7.60 -32.85
N TYR A 794 -2.50 7.08 -31.66
CA TYR A 794 -1.88 5.88 -31.10
C TYR A 794 -2.61 4.57 -31.45
N GLU A 795 -3.88 4.64 -31.87
CA GLU A 795 -4.71 3.48 -32.22
C GLU A 795 -4.15 2.65 -33.39
N ALA A 796 -3.46 3.26 -34.35
CA ALA A 796 -2.81 2.54 -35.45
C ALA A 796 -1.71 1.60 -34.93
N LEU A 797 -0.72 2.12 -34.20
CA LEU A 797 0.39 1.35 -33.66
C LEU A 797 -0.07 0.31 -32.61
N ALA A 798 -1.04 0.67 -31.76
CA ALA A 798 -1.62 -0.29 -30.80
C ALA A 798 -2.33 -1.45 -31.51
N THR A 799 -2.99 -1.21 -32.65
CA THR A 799 -3.60 -2.25 -33.49
C THR A 799 -2.55 -3.12 -34.20
N GLU A 800 -1.40 -2.56 -34.59
CA GLU A 800 -0.27 -3.33 -35.14
C GLU A 800 0.34 -4.28 -34.10
N ILE A 801 0.58 -3.78 -32.87
CA ILE A 801 1.09 -4.60 -31.76
C ILE A 801 0.10 -5.72 -31.39
N ASP A 802 -1.21 -5.43 -31.33
CA ASP A 802 -2.27 -6.42 -31.08
C ASP A 802 -2.23 -7.58 -32.10
N ARG A 803 -2.10 -7.25 -33.40
CA ARG A 803 -1.98 -8.26 -34.46
C ARG A 803 -0.73 -9.11 -34.31
N ALA A 804 0.40 -8.52 -33.93
CA ALA A 804 1.65 -9.26 -33.70
C ALA A 804 1.54 -10.20 -32.48
N MET A 805 0.95 -9.74 -31.38
CA MET A 805 0.68 -10.56 -30.19
C MET A 805 -0.24 -11.75 -30.50
N ARG A 806 -1.32 -11.52 -31.28
CA ARG A 806 -2.20 -12.60 -31.75
C ARG A 806 -1.49 -13.55 -32.70
N PHE A 807 -0.63 -13.06 -33.58
CA PHE A 807 0.17 -13.90 -34.49
C PHE A 807 1.11 -14.82 -33.71
N MET A 808 1.85 -14.31 -32.71
CA MET A 808 2.69 -15.12 -31.83
C MET A 808 1.89 -16.22 -31.12
N ALA A 809 0.70 -15.90 -30.60
CA ALA A 809 -0.18 -16.89 -29.97
C ALA A 809 -0.68 -17.97 -30.96
N VAL A 810 -1.08 -17.58 -32.18
CA VAL A 810 -1.51 -18.51 -33.23
C VAL A 810 -0.36 -19.40 -33.73
N CYS A 811 0.88 -18.89 -33.75
CA CYS A 811 2.08 -19.66 -34.03
C CYS A 811 2.52 -20.60 -32.90
N GLY A 812 1.79 -20.65 -31.78
CA GLY A 812 2.13 -21.52 -30.64
C GLY A 812 3.34 -21.06 -29.84
N VAL A 813 3.70 -19.77 -29.90
CA VAL A 813 4.80 -19.18 -29.12
C VAL A 813 4.34 -18.96 -27.68
N ASP A 814 4.23 -20.05 -26.93
CA ASP A 814 3.91 -20.09 -25.50
C ASP A 814 5.19 -20.47 -24.72
N HIS A 815 6.12 -19.51 -24.63
CA HIS A 815 7.42 -19.69 -23.99
C HIS A 815 7.43 -19.05 -22.61
N GLY A 816 8.11 -19.70 -21.64
CA GLY A 816 8.27 -19.19 -20.27
C GLY A 816 8.97 -17.82 -20.15
N SER A 817 9.56 -17.32 -21.25
CA SER A 817 10.11 -15.97 -21.41
C SER A 817 9.08 -14.88 -21.71
N LEU A 818 7.79 -15.23 -21.88
CA LEU A 818 6.69 -14.27 -22.06
C LEU A 818 5.94 -13.94 -20.76
N HIS A 819 6.13 -14.76 -19.71
CA HIS A 819 5.46 -14.64 -18.41
C HIS A 819 6.31 -13.95 -17.33
N GLY A 820 7.54 -13.58 -17.65
CA GLY A 820 8.47 -12.92 -16.73
C GLY A 820 9.60 -12.22 -17.49
N THR A 821 10.27 -11.25 -16.85
CA THR A 821 11.26 -10.41 -17.54
C THR A 821 12.35 -9.84 -16.62
N GLU A 822 13.40 -9.30 -17.22
CA GLU A 822 14.52 -8.66 -16.56
C GLU A 822 14.21 -7.17 -16.32
N ILE A 823 14.28 -6.70 -15.07
CA ILE A 823 14.40 -5.26 -14.74
C ILE A 823 15.59 -5.10 -13.80
N PHE A 824 16.56 -4.28 -14.20
CA PHE A 824 17.76 -3.99 -13.43
C PHE A 824 17.60 -2.68 -12.65
N ALA A 825 18.24 -2.54 -11.50
CA ALA A 825 18.28 -1.31 -10.69
C ALA A 825 19.43 -0.37 -11.09
N SER A 826 19.21 0.94 -10.93
CA SER A 826 20.20 2.01 -11.14
C SER A 826 19.94 3.22 -10.23
N HIS A 827 21.00 3.91 -9.83
CA HIS A 827 20.92 5.22 -9.15
C HIS A 827 22.20 6.06 -9.36
N GLU A 828 22.10 7.36 -9.08
CA GLU A 828 23.25 8.27 -9.03
C GLU A 828 24.14 7.89 -7.84
N ALA A 829 25.34 7.38 -8.12
CA ALA A 829 26.32 6.93 -7.11
C ALA A 829 26.95 8.15 -6.42
N LEU A 830 26.17 8.78 -5.54
CA LEU A 830 26.44 10.12 -5.02
C LEU A 830 27.13 10.10 -3.66
N LEU A 831 26.67 9.26 -2.73
CA LEU A 831 27.15 9.25 -1.34
C LEU A 831 28.19 8.15 -1.13
N LEU A 832 29.46 8.54 -1.02
CA LEU A 832 30.55 7.57 -0.90
C LEU A 832 30.47 6.76 0.39
N ASP A 833 29.91 7.32 1.47
CA ASP A 833 29.61 6.59 2.71
C ASP A 833 28.52 5.50 2.57
N TYR A 834 27.69 5.55 1.51
CA TYR A 834 26.72 4.51 1.18
C TYR A 834 27.26 3.50 0.16
N GLU A 835 27.91 3.97 -0.91
CA GLU A 835 28.42 3.08 -1.96
C GLU A 835 29.62 2.24 -1.49
N ARG A 836 30.54 2.81 -0.70
CA ARG A 836 31.77 2.11 -0.29
C ARG A 836 31.53 0.88 0.61
N PRO A 837 30.61 0.85 1.61
CA PRO A 837 30.28 -0.39 2.33
C PRO A 837 29.48 -1.39 1.49
N MET A 838 29.02 -1.04 0.29
CA MET A 838 28.36 -1.95 -0.66
C MET A 838 29.32 -2.55 -1.70
N LEU A 839 30.62 -2.24 -1.60
CA LEU A 839 31.65 -2.86 -2.43
C LEU A 839 31.91 -4.30 -2.00
N ARG A 840 31.98 -5.24 -2.96
CA ARG A 840 32.37 -6.63 -2.76
C ARG A 840 33.32 -7.07 -3.87
N VAL A 841 34.19 -8.03 -3.59
CA VAL A 841 35.08 -8.64 -4.59
C VAL A 841 34.50 -9.99 -5.04
N SER A 842 34.43 -10.21 -6.36
CA SER A 842 34.17 -11.53 -6.95
C SER A 842 35.16 -11.74 -8.09
N ASP A 843 35.79 -12.91 -8.15
CA ASP A 843 36.65 -13.32 -9.29
C ASP A 843 37.75 -12.31 -9.63
N GLY A 844 38.30 -11.63 -8.61
CA GLY A 844 39.32 -10.60 -8.73
C GLY A 844 38.83 -9.21 -9.18
N ARG A 845 37.53 -9.05 -9.45
CA ARG A 845 36.86 -7.80 -9.84
C ARG A 845 36.11 -7.17 -8.66
N LEU A 846 36.09 -5.83 -8.59
CA LEU A 846 35.41 -5.05 -7.55
C LEU A 846 34.03 -4.60 -8.03
N TYR A 847 32.95 -5.03 -7.39
CA TYR A 847 31.58 -4.64 -7.75
C TYR A 847 30.97 -3.75 -6.67
N CYS A 848 30.24 -2.71 -7.07
CA CYS A 848 29.34 -2.00 -6.17
C CYS A 848 27.98 -2.69 -6.24
N LEU A 849 27.60 -3.38 -5.16
CA LEU A 849 26.38 -4.19 -5.09
C LEU A 849 25.19 -3.46 -4.40
N SER A 850 25.26 -2.13 -4.34
CA SER A 850 24.12 -1.27 -4.02
C SER A 850 23.10 -1.25 -5.17
N THR A 851 23.56 -1.49 -6.41
CA THR A 851 22.75 -1.39 -7.63
C THR A 851 23.37 -2.20 -8.77
N HIS A 852 22.76 -2.21 -9.97
CA HIS A 852 23.37 -2.90 -11.13
C HIS A 852 24.21 -1.91 -11.95
N MET A 853 23.62 -0.77 -12.29
CA MET A 853 24.25 0.30 -13.08
C MET A 853 24.27 1.61 -12.29
N PRO A 854 25.37 1.95 -11.59
CA PRO A 854 25.57 3.27 -11.02
C PRO A 854 25.80 4.31 -12.14
N TRP A 855 25.42 5.57 -11.91
CA TRP A 855 25.86 6.68 -12.76
C TRP A 855 26.49 7.84 -11.98
N ILE A 856 27.38 8.58 -12.66
CA ILE A 856 27.98 9.83 -12.17
C ILE A 856 27.18 11.02 -12.73
N GLY A 857 26.83 11.95 -11.85
CA GLY A 857 26.04 13.14 -12.17
C GLY A 857 26.87 14.31 -12.73
N GLU A 858 26.18 15.24 -13.38
CA GLU A 858 26.77 16.47 -13.96
C GLU A 858 27.54 17.33 -12.93
N ARG A 859 27.26 17.15 -11.62
CA ARG A 859 27.90 17.88 -10.51
C ARG A 859 29.02 17.09 -9.81
N THR A 860 29.23 15.83 -10.18
CA THR A 860 30.22 14.90 -9.58
C THR A 860 31.22 14.31 -10.59
N ARG A 861 31.10 14.65 -11.87
CA ARG A 861 32.02 14.22 -12.95
C ARG A 861 33.35 14.99 -13.03
N GLN A 862 33.87 15.51 -11.93
CA GLN A 862 35.21 16.10 -11.92
C GLN A 862 36.25 15.01 -12.23
N PRO A 863 37.12 15.16 -13.24
CA PRO A 863 38.07 14.10 -13.61
C PRO A 863 38.95 13.62 -12.44
N ASP A 864 39.45 14.54 -11.61
CA ASP A 864 40.26 14.21 -10.43
C ASP A 864 39.43 13.94 -9.16
N GLY A 865 38.10 13.83 -9.29
CA GLY A 865 37.18 13.58 -8.20
C GLY A 865 37.09 12.10 -7.79
N ALA A 866 36.72 11.86 -6.53
CA ALA A 866 36.56 10.50 -5.99
C ALA A 866 35.49 9.67 -6.71
N HIS A 867 34.44 10.31 -7.24
CA HIS A 867 33.38 9.64 -8.00
C HIS A 867 33.89 9.01 -9.29
N MET A 868 34.74 9.73 -10.04
CA MET A 868 35.41 9.19 -11.23
C MET A 868 36.38 8.06 -10.86
N ALA A 869 37.28 8.31 -9.90
CA ALA A 869 38.30 7.35 -9.49
C ALA A 869 37.72 6.05 -8.90
N LEU A 870 36.56 6.11 -8.24
CA LEU A 870 35.84 4.92 -7.80
C LEU A 870 35.27 4.13 -9.00
N ALA A 871 34.61 4.81 -9.94
CA ALA A 871 34.00 4.17 -11.11
C ALA A 871 35.03 3.50 -12.05
N GLU A 872 36.23 4.08 -12.18
CA GLU A 872 37.38 3.46 -12.85
C GLU A 872 37.74 2.08 -12.26
N MET A 873 37.52 1.86 -10.95
CA MET A 873 37.79 0.59 -10.27
C MET A 873 36.61 -0.39 -10.28
N LEU A 874 35.39 0.06 -10.54
CA LEU A 874 34.19 -0.80 -10.49
C LEU A 874 34.14 -1.74 -11.70
N ALA A 875 33.51 -2.89 -11.50
CA ALA A 875 33.21 -3.91 -12.51
C ALA A 875 31.85 -3.72 -13.18
N ASN A 876 30.97 -2.90 -12.58
CA ASN A 876 29.65 -2.52 -13.09
C ASN A 876 29.73 -1.80 -14.45
N PRO A 877 28.69 -1.85 -15.29
CA PRO A 877 28.51 -0.85 -16.34
C PRO A 877 28.25 0.53 -15.71
N ILE A 878 28.84 1.59 -16.28
CA ILE A 878 28.84 2.94 -15.72
C ILE A 878 28.04 3.89 -16.61
N GLY A 879 27.12 4.64 -16.01
CA GLY A 879 26.51 5.82 -16.64
C GLY A 879 27.29 7.10 -16.33
N LEU A 880 27.41 8.01 -17.31
CA LEU A 880 28.01 9.34 -17.12
C LEU A 880 27.12 10.42 -17.75
N LYS A 881 26.59 11.33 -16.94
CA LYS A 881 25.84 12.50 -17.43
C LYS A 881 26.77 13.47 -18.16
N ILE A 882 26.38 13.91 -19.35
CA ILE A 882 27.05 15.01 -20.08
C ILE A 882 26.07 16.15 -20.36
N GLY A 883 26.34 17.31 -19.78
CA GLY A 883 25.63 18.56 -20.04
C GLY A 883 26.22 19.38 -21.21
N PRO A 884 25.55 20.48 -21.60
CA PRO A 884 25.87 21.27 -22.80
C PRO A 884 27.06 22.25 -22.60
N SER A 885 27.98 21.85 -21.73
CA SER A 885 29.28 22.43 -21.42
C SER A 885 30.44 21.45 -21.65
N THR A 886 30.15 20.15 -21.81
CA THR A 886 31.13 19.13 -22.14
C THR A 886 31.72 19.40 -23.53
N THR A 887 33.04 19.34 -23.65
CA THR A 887 33.73 19.41 -24.95
C THR A 887 33.97 18.01 -25.53
N PRO A 888 34.15 17.87 -26.85
CA PRO A 888 34.51 16.58 -27.45
C PRO A 888 35.78 15.95 -26.85
N ALA A 889 36.79 16.76 -26.54
CA ALA A 889 38.02 16.29 -25.89
C ALA A 889 37.78 15.75 -24.47
N GLN A 890 36.91 16.40 -23.67
CA GLN A 890 36.51 15.89 -22.35
C GLN A 890 35.72 14.59 -22.47
N ALA A 891 34.85 14.46 -23.48
CA ALA A 891 34.12 13.22 -23.72
C ALA A 891 35.06 12.05 -24.03
N VAL A 892 36.11 12.26 -24.83
CA VAL A 892 37.16 11.27 -25.07
C VAL A 892 37.95 10.95 -23.79
N GLU A 893 38.37 11.93 -23.00
CA GLU A 893 39.06 11.69 -21.71
C GLU A 893 38.22 10.81 -20.75
N TYR A 894 36.91 11.06 -20.65
CA TYR A 894 36.01 10.24 -19.85
C TYR A 894 35.89 8.80 -20.37
N VAL A 895 35.92 8.61 -21.68
CA VAL A 895 35.84 7.30 -22.34
C VAL A 895 37.11 6.49 -22.10
N GLU A 896 38.28 7.07 -22.36
CA GLU A 896 39.59 6.44 -22.14
C GLU A 896 39.79 5.98 -20.68
N ARG A 897 39.19 6.70 -19.71
CA ARG A 897 39.29 6.39 -18.28
C ARG A 897 38.27 5.38 -17.78
N LEU A 898 37.00 5.47 -18.20
CA LEU A 898 35.93 4.59 -17.69
C LEU A 898 35.79 3.28 -18.47
N ASP A 899 36.28 3.24 -19.71
CA ASP A 899 36.30 2.06 -20.58
C ASP A 899 37.73 1.74 -21.12
N PRO A 900 38.76 1.59 -20.26
CA PRO A 900 40.16 1.47 -20.69
C PRO A 900 40.47 0.19 -21.48
N ASP A 901 39.59 -0.82 -21.38
CA ASP A 901 39.70 -2.10 -22.09
C ASP A 901 38.96 -2.12 -23.45
N ASN A 902 38.29 -1.02 -23.84
CA ASN A 902 37.36 -0.93 -24.97
C ASN A 902 36.33 -2.08 -25.01
N ARG A 903 35.49 -2.13 -23.98
CA ARG A 903 34.45 -3.15 -23.76
C ARG A 903 33.09 -2.58 -24.17
N PRO A 904 32.47 -3.03 -25.28
CA PRO A 904 31.20 -2.48 -25.73
C PRO A 904 30.14 -2.49 -24.63
N GLY A 905 29.48 -1.33 -24.42
CA GLY A 905 28.44 -1.17 -23.40
C GLY A 905 28.92 -1.00 -21.95
N ARG A 906 30.24 -0.99 -21.70
CA ARG A 906 30.84 -0.66 -20.39
C ARG A 906 30.47 0.74 -19.93
N LEU A 907 30.50 1.71 -20.83
CA LEU A 907 30.20 3.11 -20.57
C LEU A 907 28.95 3.56 -21.35
N THR A 908 28.06 4.26 -20.66
CA THR A 908 26.91 4.96 -21.24
C THR A 908 27.07 6.47 -21.09
N LEU A 909 27.14 7.19 -22.19
CA LEU A 909 27.19 8.66 -22.22
C LEU A 909 25.76 9.21 -22.28
N ILE A 910 25.32 9.84 -21.19
CA ILE A 910 23.94 10.25 -20.96
C ILE A 910 23.78 11.74 -21.26
N SER A 911 23.40 12.04 -22.49
CA SER A 911 23.24 13.38 -23.06
C SER A 911 22.04 14.13 -22.47
N ARG A 912 22.25 15.31 -21.89
CA ARG A 912 21.19 16.21 -21.36
C ARG A 912 21.43 17.66 -21.77
N MET A 913 21.41 17.94 -23.06
CA MET A 913 21.82 19.22 -23.62
C MET A 913 20.74 20.32 -23.51
N GLY A 914 19.47 19.93 -23.44
CA GLY A 914 18.32 20.81 -23.70
C GLY A 914 17.96 20.78 -25.20
N HIS A 915 16.67 20.73 -25.50
CA HIS A 915 16.11 20.61 -26.87
C HIS A 915 16.72 21.60 -27.88
N GLY A 916 16.80 22.88 -27.50
CA GLY A 916 17.40 23.95 -28.31
C GLY A 916 18.93 23.93 -28.41
N ARG A 917 19.63 22.90 -27.90
CA ARG A 917 21.10 22.76 -28.00
C ARG A 917 21.59 21.36 -28.37
N VAL A 918 20.76 20.31 -28.24
CA VAL A 918 21.20 18.92 -28.48
C VAL A 918 21.77 18.72 -29.89
N ARG A 919 21.15 19.30 -30.91
CA ARG A 919 21.54 19.17 -32.32
C ARG A 919 22.93 19.76 -32.62
N GLU A 920 23.25 20.89 -32.01
CA GLU A 920 24.53 21.59 -32.20
C GLU A 920 25.67 21.00 -31.36
N VAL A 921 25.38 20.62 -30.11
CA VAL A 921 26.40 20.26 -29.12
C VAL A 921 26.76 18.77 -29.17
N LEU A 922 25.80 17.90 -29.49
CA LEU A 922 26.02 16.46 -29.43
C LEU A 922 26.84 15.94 -30.62
N ALA A 923 26.61 16.45 -31.84
CA ALA A 923 27.26 15.89 -33.05
C ALA A 923 28.80 15.88 -32.96
N PRO A 924 29.50 16.98 -32.61
CA PRO A 924 30.96 16.96 -32.48
C PRO A 924 31.48 16.06 -31.35
N ILE A 925 30.65 15.79 -30.34
CA ILE A 925 30.97 14.87 -29.24
C ILE A 925 30.87 13.42 -29.72
N VAL A 926 29.82 13.09 -30.48
CA VAL A 926 29.62 11.76 -31.08
C VAL A 926 30.72 11.45 -32.10
N GLU A 927 31.08 12.41 -32.96
CA GLU A 927 32.21 12.27 -33.89
C GLU A 927 33.52 11.93 -33.17
N ALA A 928 33.91 12.70 -32.14
CA ALA A 928 35.18 12.51 -31.46
C ALA A 928 35.28 11.18 -30.68
N VAL A 929 34.20 10.77 -30.01
CA VAL A 929 34.15 9.48 -29.29
C VAL A 929 34.05 8.29 -30.25
N THR A 930 33.38 8.44 -31.40
CA THR A 930 33.42 7.43 -32.47
C THR A 930 34.84 7.31 -33.05
N ALA A 931 35.55 8.44 -33.20
CA ALA A 931 36.91 8.48 -33.71
C ALA A 931 37.98 7.91 -32.76
N SER A 932 37.72 7.82 -31.45
CA SER A 932 38.59 7.06 -30.52
C SER A 932 38.37 5.55 -30.60
N GLY A 933 37.34 5.09 -31.30
CA GLY A 933 37.07 3.67 -31.57
C GLY A 933 36.38 2.91 -30.43
N HIS A 934 35.85 3.60 -29.43
CA HIS A 934 35.12 2.98 -28.31
C HIS A 934 33.62 2.82 -28.60
N LEU A 935 33.05 1.67 -28.24
CA LEU A 935 31.62 1.39 -28.39
C LEU A 935 30.86 1.70 -27.09
N VAL A 936 30.65 3.00 -26.85
CA VAL A 936 29.76 3.52 -25.80
C VAL A 936 28.29 3.35 -26.17
N ILE A 937 27.41 3.34 -25.17
CA ILE A 937 25.98 3.59 -25.39
C ILE A 937 25.74 5.10 -25.36
N TRP A 938 25.12 5.64 -26.41
CA TRP A 938 24.53 6.97 -26.39
C TRP A 938 23.12 6.91 -25.81
N GLN A 939 22.83 7.72 -24.79
CA GLN A 939 21.52 7.73 -24.12
C GLN A 939 21.01 9.16 -23.96
N CYS A 940 19.74 9.41 -24.28
CA CYS A 940 19.11 10.72 -24.16
C CYS A 940 18.43 10.90 -22.80
N ASP A 941 18.78 11.95 -22.05
CA ASP A 941 18.07 12.47 -20.87
C ASP A 941 17.37 13.79 -21.26
N PRO A 942 16.19 13.72 -21.88
CA PRO A 942 15.41 14.89 -22.29
C PRO A 942 14.75 15.62 -21.11
N MET A 943 14.95 15.15 -19.89
CA MET A 943 14.26 15.63 -18.69
C MET A 943 15.02 16.78 -18.05
N HIS A 944 16.26 16.51 -17.65
CA HIS A 944 17.05 17.47 -16.89
C HIS A 944 17.49 18.66 -17.74
N GLY A 945 17.57 18.52 -19.07
CA GLY A 945 17.90 19.60 -20.00
C GLY A 945 16.83 20.70 -20.07
N ASN A 946 15.55 20.34 -19.91
CA ASN A 946 14.40 21.19 -20.27
C ASN A 946 13.59 21.70 -19.06
N THR A 947 14.22 21.76 -17.88
CA THR A 947 13.55 22.11 -16.63
C THR A 947 13.60 23.61 -16.35
N TYR A 948 12.47 24.21 -15.96
CA TYR A 948 12.34 25.64 -15.66
C TYR A 948 11.32 25.89 -14.53
N GLU A 949 11.13 27.14 -14.13
CA GLU A 949 10.15 27.55 -13.11
C GLU A 949 8.89 28.13 -13.79
N SER A 950 7.71 27.67 -13.37
CA SER A 950 6.40 28.02 -13.92
C SER A 950 5.92 29.41 -13.44
N ALA A 951 4.86 29.95 -14.02
CA ALA A 951 4.28 31.22 -13.58
C ALA A 951 3.70 31.12 -12.14
N GLY A 952 3.23 29.94 -11.75
CA GLY A 952 2.83 29.61 -10.37
C GLY A 952 4.00 29.29 -9.41
N GLY A 953 5.26 29.40 -9.84
CA GLY A 953 6.43 29.12 -9.01
C GLY A 953 6.76 27.62 -8.82
N TYR A 954 6.11 26.73 -9.58
CA TYR A 954 6.42 25.30 -9.58
C TYR A 954 7.60 25.01 -10.50
N LYS A 955 8.51 24.12 -10.09
CA LYS A 955 9.54 23.59 -10.97
C LYS A 955 8.90 22.61 -11.95
N THR A 956 8.90 22.91 -13.25
CA THR A 956 8.21 22.09 -14.26
C THR A 956 9.07 21.84 -15.51
N ARG A 957 8.59 20.96 -16.39
CA ARG A 957 9.14 20.64 -17.72
C ARG A 957 7.95 20.62 -18.68
N HIS A 958 8.16 21.03 -19.94
CA HIS A 958 7.09 20.99 -20.96
C HIS A 958 7.26 19.75 -21.83
N PHE A 959 6.19 18.99 -22.03
CA PHE A 959 6.22 17.72 -22.77
C PHE A 959 6.86 17.85 -24.16
N ASP A 960 6.46 18.84 -24.94
CA ASP A 960 6.97 19.08 -26.29
C ASP A 960 8.50 19.33 -26.33
N ARG A 961 9.08 19.93 -25.27
CA ARG A 961 10.54 20.13 -25.17
C ARG A 961 11.26 18.82 -24.84
N ILE A 962 10.63 17.95 -24.05
CA ILE A 962 11.14 16.61 -23.77
C ILE A 962 11.14 15.81 -25.09
N VAL A 963 10.06 15.87 -25.86
CA VAL A 963 9.96 15.24 -27.19
C VAL A 963 10.98 15.81 -28.18
N ASP A 964 11.16 17.13 -28.26
CA ASP A 964 12.08 17.76 -29.21
C ASP A 964 13.57 17.47 -28.91
N GLU A 965 13.95 17.30 -27.63
CA GLU A 965 15.32 16.85 -27.31
C GLU A 965 15.57 15.41 -27.79
N VAL A 966 14.58 14.50 -27.67
CA VAL A 966 14.71 13.16 -28.24
C VAL A 966 14.73 13.20 -29.77
N ALA A 967 13.87 14.02 -30.40
CA ALA A 967 13.88 14.20 -31.85
C ALA A 967 15.23 14.72 -32.37
N GLY A 968 15.84 15.67 -31.65
CA GLY A 968 17.17 16.20 -31.96
C GLY A 968 18.31 15.20 -31.73
N PHE A 969 18.20 14.37 -30.69
CA PHE A 969 19.14 13.27 -30.42
C PHE A 969 19.10 12.22 -31.54
N PHE A 970 17.91 11.76 -31.95
CA PHE A 970 17.75 10.83 -33.07
C PHE A 970 18.25 11.41 -34.40
N ALA A 971 18.01 12.70 -34.66
CA ALA A 971 18.50 13.37 -35.86
C ALA A 971 20.04 13.38 -35.95
N VAL A 972 20.74 13.70 -34.85
CA VAL A 972 22.22 13.66 -34.79
C VAL A 972 22.75 12.24 -35.07
N HIS A 973 22.12 11.23 -34.49
CA HIS A 973 22.53 9.84 -34.69
C HIS A 973 22.28 9.34 -36.12
N ALA A 974 21.16 9.72 -36.74
CA ALA A 974 20.87 9.42 -38.14
C ALA A 974 21.82 10.15 -39.12
N GLU A 975 22.16 11.42 -38.86
CA GLU A 975 23.10 12.20 -39.68
C GLU A 975 24.52 11.60 -39.64
N LEU A 976 24.97 11.15 -38.46
CA LEU A 976 26.31 10.57 -38.27
C LEU A 976 26.38 9.05 -38.53
N GLY A 977 25.27 8.39 -38.84
CA GLY A 977 25.22 6.93 -39.03
C GLY A 977 25.59 6.12 -37.77
N THR A 978 25.23 6.64 -36.59
CA THR A 978 25.53 6.03 -35.27
C THR A 978 24.25 5.61 -34.56
N HIS A 979 24.35 4.71 -33.57
CA HIS A 979 23.17 4.14 -32.91
C HIS A 979 22.60 5.07 -31.81
N PRO A 980 21.32 5.48 -31.88
CA PRO A 980 20.63 6.17 -30.79
C PRO A 980 20.29 5.16 -29.68
N GLY A 981 21.26 4.86 -28.83
CA GLY A 981 21.24 3.69 -27.93
C GLY A 981 20.15 3.63 -26.86
N GLY A 982 19.54 4.74 -26.44
CA GLY A 982 18.46 4.68 -25.45
C GLY A 982 17.95 6.00 -24.86
N LEU A 983 17.08 5.86 -23.86
CA LEU A 983 16.45 6.94 -23.08
C LEU A 983 16.76 6.82 -21.58
N HIS A 984 16.83 7.96 -20.89
CA HIS A 984 16.86 8.10 -19.43
C HIS A 984 15.79 9.12 -19.00
N VAL A 985 14.63 8.64 -18.60
CA VAL A 985 13.48 9.47 -18.23
C VAL A 985 13.21 9.47 -16.72
N GLU A 986 12.50 10.48 -16.24
CA GLU A 986 11.98 10.56 -14.87
C GLU A 986 10.45 10.46 -14.94
N LEU A 987 9.87 9.40 -14.36
CA LEU A 987 8.46 9.04 -14.51
C LEU A 987 7.85 8.48 -13.21
N THR A 988 6.53 8.43 -13.14
CA THR A 988 5.76 7.67 -12.13
C THR A 988 4.59 6.91 -12.77
N GLY A 989 4.16 5.82 -12.14
CA GLY A 989 2.93 5.07 -12.42
C GLY A 989 1.65 5.68 -11.84
N GLU A 990 1.73 6.92 -11.38
CA GLU A 990 0.63 7.76 -10.89
C GLU A 990 0.14 8.74 -11.99
N ASP A 991 -1.01 9.39 -11.76
CA ASP A 991 -1.59 10.43 -12.62
C ASP A 991 -1.30 11.82 -12.01
N VAL A 992 -0.02 12.15 -11.86
CA VAL A 992 0.47 13.41 -11.26
C VAL A 992 0.43 14.58 -12.24
N THR A 993 0.45 15.80 -11.70
CA THR A 993 0.46 17.06 -12.45
C THR A 993 1.80 17.79 -12.29
N GLU A 994 2.86 17.18 -12.81
CA GLU A 994 4.24 17.66 -12.60
C GLU A 994 4.88 18.27 -13.87
N CYS A 995 4.63 17.67 -15.05
CA CYS A 995 5.03 18.20 -16.35
C CYS A 995 3.83 18.79 -17.11
N LEU A 996 4.05 19.90 -17.79
CA LEU A 996 3.05 20.61 -18.61
C LEU A 996 2.84 19.94 -19.97
N GLY A 997 1.62 20.04 -20.51
CA GLY A 997 1.24 19.53 -21.83
C GLY A 997 1.01 18.02 -21.90
N GLY A 998 1.25 17.43 -23.07
CA GLY A 998 0.79 16.08 -23.43
C GLY A 998 -0.71 16.03 -23.70
N ALA A 999 -1.25 14.84 -23.99
CA ALA A 999 -2.66 14.64 -24.37
C ALA A 999 -3.69 15.05 -23.29
N GLN A 1000 -3.26 15.28 -22.06
CA GLN A 1000 -4.09 15.80 -20.96
C GLN A 1000 -4.16 17.35 -20.93
N ASP A 1001 -3.34 18.05 -21.72
CA ASP A 1001 -3.19 19.52 -21.74
C ASP A 1001 -2.98 20.12 -20.33
N ILE A 1002 -2.02 19.56 -19.57
CA ILE A 1002 -1.72 20.00 -18.21
C ILE A 1002 -1.17 21.43 -18.23
N SER A 1003 -1.93 22.36 -17.64
CA SER A 1003 -1.62 23.79 -17.57
C SER A 1003 -0.91 24.19 -16.27
N ASP A 1004 -0.34 25.40 -16.23
CA ASP A 1004 0.36 25.96 -15.04
C ASP A 1004 -0.52 25.94 -13.79
N ALA A 1005 -1.82 26.22 -13.93
CA ALA A 1005 -2.80 26.14 -12.84
C ALA A 1005 -3.10 24.70 -12.43
N GLY A 1006 -3.08 23.75 -13.38
CA GLY A 1006 -3.30 22.33 -13.14
C GLY A 1006 -2.15 21.68 -12.35
N LEU A 1007 -0.94 22.25 -12.37
CA LEU A 1007 0.19 21.72 -11.58
C LEU A 1007 -0.14 21.56 -10.10
N ALA A 1008 -0.95 22.46 -9.53
CA ALA A 1008 -1.30 22.44 -8.12
C ALA A 1008 -2.29 21.33 -7.70
N GLU A 1009 -2.86 20.56 -8.65
CA GLU A 1009 -3.85 19.52 -8.33
C GLU A 1009 -3.21 18.28 -7.67
N ARG A 1010 -2.06 17.83 -8.20
CA ARG A 1010 -1.34 16.63 -7.75
C ARG A 1010 0.16 16.69 -8.07
N TYR A 1011 0.87 17.68 -7.54
CA TYR A 1011 2.34 17.74 -7.55
C TYR A 1011 2.90 16.97 -6.34
N GLU A 1012 3.37 15.74 -6.53
CA GLU A 1012 3.79 14.85 -5.41
C GLU A 1012 5.33 14.71 -5.28
N THR A 1013 6.12 14.94 -6.35
CA THR A 1013 7.59 14.76 -6.36
C THR A 1013 8.37 15.54 -5.29
N ALA A 1014 9.30 14.83 -4.64
CA ALA A 1014 10.24 15.39 -3.67
C ALA A 1014 11.43 16.17 -4.27
N CYS A 1015 11.59 16.24 -5.61
CA CYS A 1015 12.70 16.98 -6.24
C CYS A 1015 12.38 17.59 -7.62
N ASP A 1016 12.41 16.79 -8.69
CA ASP A 1016 12.16 17.26 -10.06
C ASP A 1016 10.86 16.67 -10.63
N PRO A 1017 10.15 17.42 -11.50
CA PRO A 1017 8.88 17.03 -12.11
C PRO A 1017 9.01 15.79 -13.00
N ARG A 1018 8.28 14.73 -12.67
CA ARG A 1018 8.22 13.47 -13.43
C ARG A 1018 7.21 13.58 -14.57
N LEU A 1019 7.37 12.75 -15.60
CA LEU A 1019 6.25 12.41 -16.48
C LEU A 1019 5.24 11.58 -15.68
N ASN A 1020 3.96 11.87 -15.82
CA ASN A 1020 2.92 10.98 -15.29
C ASN A 1020 2.77 9.73 -16.19
N THR A 1021 1.89 8.81 -15.79
CA THR A 1021 1.65 7.57 -16.56
C THR A 1021 1.30 7.83 -18.02
N GLN A 1022 0.39 8.76 -18.30
CA GLN A 1022 -0.12 8.99 -19.66
C GLN A 1022 0.94 9.66 -20.55
N GLN A 1023 1.64 10.67 -20.04
CA GLN A 1023 2.76 11.33 -20.72
C GLN A 1023 3.92 10.36 -20.97
N SER A 1024 4.19 9.43 -20.05
CA SER A 1024 5.24 8.40 -20.23
C SER A 1024 4.92 7.45 -21.38
N LEU A 1025 3.67 7.00 -21.49
CA LEU A 1025 3.22 6.17 -22.60
C LEU A 1025 3.21 6.95 -23.93
N GLU A 1026 2.71 8.19 -23.91
CA GLU A 1026 2.73 9.09 -25.07
C GLU A 1026 4.15 9.36 -25.61
N LEU A 1027 5.14 9.48 -24.73
CA LEU A 1027 6.54 9.57 -25.13
C LEU A 1027 7.02 8.26 -25.79
N ALA A 1028 6.67 7.09 -25.24
CA ALA A 1028 7.04 5.81 -25.86
C ALA A 1028 6.40 5.60 -27.24
N PHE A 1029 5.13 5.99 -27.42
CA PHE A 1029 4.48 6.00 -28.74
C PHE A 1029 5.14 7.01 -29.70
N THR A 1030 5.53 8.19 -29.22
CA THR A 1030 6.20 9.21 -30.05
C THR A 1030 7.63 8.80 -30.45
N VAL A 1031 8.39 8.15 -29.57
CA VAL A 1031 9.72 7.62 -29.90
C VAL A 1031 9.63 6.36 -30.76
N ALA A 1032 8.55 5.59 -30.65
CA ALA A 1032 8.23 4.51 -31.59
C ALA A 1032 7.95 4.99 -33.03
N GLU A 1033 7.41 6.21 -33.22
CA GLU A 1033 7.33 6.83 -34.55
C GLU A 1033 8.75 7.19 -35.07
N MET A 1034 9.64 7.68 -34.21
CA MET A 1034 11.04 8.01 -34.57
C MET A 1034 11.87 6.76 -34.93
N LEU A 1035 11.74 5.68 -34.14
CA LEU A 1035 12.42 4.39 -34.36
C LEU A 1035 12.00 3.67 -35.65
N ARG A 1036 10.92 4.09 -36.30
CA ARG A 1036 10.47 3.57 -37.61
C ARG A 1036 10.88 4.46 -38.80
N ALA A 1037 11.56 5.58 -38.53
CA ALA A 1037 11.98 6.57 -39.52
C ALA A 1037 13.51 6.61 -39.74
N VAL A 1038 14.25 5.78 -38.99
CA VAL A 1038 15.70 5.53 -39.08
C VAL A 1038 15.91 4.08 -39.51
#